data_AF-A0A7T0LJE7-F1
#
_entry.id   AF-A0A7T0LJE7-F1
#
_cell.length_a   1.000
_cell.length_b   1.000
_cell.length_c   1.000
_cell.angle_alpha   90.00
_cell.angle_beta   90.00
_cell.angle_gamma   90.00
#
_symmetry.space_group_name_H-M   'P 1'
#
loop_
_entity.id
_entity.type
_entity.pdbx_description
1 polymer ?
#
loop_
_entity_poly.entity_id
_entity_poly.type
_entity_poly.pdbx_seq_one_letter_code
_entity_poly.pdbx_strand_id
1 'polypeptide(L)'
;MTPSASERYAAARRRQAAARTELARFAAGYDFPLDDFQVQGCEALERGEGVLVAAPTGAGKTVVGEFAVHLGLAKGLKTFYTTPIKALSNQKYLNLAERYGREKVGLLTGDTSINPHADVIVMTTEVLRNMLYSGSRDLGRLGFVVMDEVHYLADRFRGPVWEEVIIHLAPQVQVVSLSATVSNAEELGDWLGHVRGTTAVVVSEQRPVPLTQHMMVGRRLLDLYTVPDSTVGTPGEADGAASVLPPLNPELLTAVRSARRAAAGGTGASTHARRYQQPWRRGSAVGGRAPRRSESGARIARLRPPSRLSVIDALEAAHLLPAIIFIFSRTGCEQAVSQVVAGGVDLTTEAEARRIREVIERRTAEVPVADLTVVGFHAWAHALERGVAAHHAGLLPVFKETVEELFSAGLVKVVYATETLALGINMPARTVVLESLRKWNGSAHVTLTPGEYTQLTGRAGRRGIDVEGHAVVLAADDVEPALVSSLASRRTYPLVSAFRPTYNMAVNLLGRSTRQRAREVLESSFAQFQADRGVVELAAQARRRRHSVAGLEEQMACHLGDFREYALLRQRIADAEADLSRQNRASRRTDTSREMSSLRRGDVVVFRTGRRSRHGVVLEVGEDRTATPALTVLGEDSRVLTLSPDTVPDGVVRVGSLRVSETVDVRRPRERDRLVGRLVEALRSGGLEQEERRRRRTRGGGGSDGTGGAQERIEALRHEMRAHPCHACPDREEHARVGRTWSKALAEADRLQARIESRTGTVARVFDAVCQVLLELGYLEPVDRGHPERELRVSAAGRLLARVYAERDLLVAECLRQGVWDGLDSAELAAALSACVYEPRATAQGMWLPVAPGTALGAALRAEARVSRRLNDLESLMRLPASSGAEPALAGAVAAWAQGAGLAHVLEDSELTAGDFVRWVKQLLDLLGQVASLPPDAEDPELSARVAGLAVLSAEASLDISRGVVAWSSV
;
A
#
# COMPACT_ATOMS: atom_id res chain seq x y z
N MET A 1 -27.89 38.57 -33.47
CA MET A 1 -28.40 39.89 -33.04
C MET A 1 -27.29 40.60 -32.28
N THR A 2 -26.97 41.84 -32.63
CA THR A 2 -25.98 42.65 -31.91
C THR A 2 -26.57 43.13 -30.58
N PRO A 3 -25.82 43.06 -29.47
CA PRO A 3 -26.33 43.44 -28.16
C PRO A 3 -26.71 44.92 -28.12
N SER A 4 -27.85 45.21 -27.49
CA SER A 4 -28.39 46.56 -27.31
C SER A 4 -27.43 47.46 -26.53
N ALA A 5 -27.62 48.79 -26.62
CA ALA A 5 -26.82 49.74 -25.83
C ALA A 5 -26.94 49.50 -24.31
N SER A 6 -28.12 49.08 -23.84
CA SER A 6 -28.37 48.72 -22.44
C SER A 6 -27.60 47.46 -22.03
N GLU A 7 -27.61 46.42 -22.87
CA GLU A 7 -26.84 45.19 -22.62
C GLU A 7 -25.33 45.43 -22.64
N ARG A 8 -24.85 46.28 -23.56
CA ARG A 8 -23.43 46.69 -23.61
C ARG A 8 -23.02 47.51 -22.39
N TYR A 9 -23.87 48.42 -21.91
CA TYR A 9 -23.63 49.19 -20.69
C TYR A 9 -23.66 48.31 -19.43
N ALA A 10 -24.63 47.41 -19.31
CA ALA A 10 -24.69 46.43 -18.24
C ALA A 10 -23.48 45.48 -18.27
N ALA A 11 -23.05 45.03 -19.46
CA ALA A 11 -21.83 44.25 -19.63
C ALA A 11 -20.56 45.04 -19.33
N ALA A 12 -20.50 46.34 -19.65
CA ALA A 12 -19.40 47.21 -19.26
C ALA A 12 -19.34 47.41 -17.74
N ARG A 13 -20.48 47.67 -17.07
CA ARG A 13 -20.57 47.74 -15.61
C ARG A 13 -20.18 46.43 -14.94
N ARG A 14 -20.63 45.28 -15.45
CA ARG A 14 -20.22 43.95 -14.96
C ARG A 14 -18.71 43.73 -15.11
N ARG A 15 -18.13 44.08 -16.26
CA ARG A 15 -16.67 44.03 -16.48
C ARG A 15 -15.90 44.95 -15.55
N GLN A 16 -16.42 46.15 -15.27
CA GLN A 16 -15.77 47.12 -14.39
C GLN A 16 -15.87 46.73 -12.90
N ALA A 17 -16.97 46.06 -12.51
CA ALA A 17 -17.12 45.47 -11.18
C ALA A 17 -16.22 44.23 -11.02
N ALA A 18 -16.17 43.36 -12.05
CA ALA A 18 -15.27 42.20 -12.07
C ALA A 18 -13.80 42.61 -12.03
N ALA A 19 -13.40 43.70 -12.72
CA ALA A 19 -12.03 44.22 -12.66
C ALA A 19 -11.61 44.76 -11.28
N ARG A 20 -12.55 44.95 -10.35
CA ARG A 20 -12.28 45.42 -8.98
C ARG A 20 -12.13 44.27 -7.96
N THR A 21 -12.39 43.03 -8.36
CA THR A 21 -12.23 41.87 -7.49
C THR A 21 -10.75 41.58 -7.21
N GLU A 22 -10.46 40.92 -6.10
CA GLU A 22 -9.12 40.43 -5.82
C GLU A 22 -8.73 39.35 -6.84
N LEU A 23 -9.68 38.57 -7.35
CA LEU A 23 -9.43 37.60 -8.43
C LEU A 23 -8.90 38.28 -9.69
N ALA A 24 -9.48 39.40 -10.12
CA ALA A 24 -8.99 40.11 -11.31
C ALA A 24 -7.57 40.66 -11.10
N ARG A 25 -7.25 41.16 -9.91
CA ARG A 25 -5.89 41.62 -9.58
C ARG A 25 -4.89 40.48 -9.55
N PHE A 26 -5.28 39.35 -8.96
CA PHE A 26 -4.45 38.16 -8.90
C PHE A 26 -4.19 37.57 -10.29
N ALA A 27 -5.23 37.45 -11.12
CA ALA A 27 -5.14 36.96 -12.48
C ALA A 27 -4.24 37.84 -13.37
N ALA A 28 -4.24 39.15 -13.15
CA ALA A 28 -3.34 40.08 -13.86
C ALA A 28 -1.84 39.86 -13.54
N GLY A 29 -1.53 39.10 -12.48
CA GLY A 29 -0.17 38.71 -12.13
C GLY A 29 0.37 37.49 -12.90
N TYR A 30 -0.45 36.83 -13.71
CA TYR A 30 -0.01 35.75 -14.59
C TYR A 30 0.06 36.22 -16.04
N ASP A 31 0.97 35.62 -16.80
CA ASP A 31 1.15 35.82 -18.24
C ASP A 31 0.23 34.92 -19.08
N PHE A 32 -0.59 34.09 -18.44
CA PHE A 32 -1.56 33.20 -19.06
C PHE A 32 -2.97 33.38 -18.45
N PRO A 33 -4.04 33.11 -19.22
CA PRO A 33 -5.39 33.11 -18.68
C PRO A 33 -5.62 31.91 -17.75
N LEU A 34 -6.45 32.10 -16.73
CA LEU A 34 -6.86 31.02 -15.83
C LEU A 34 -7.91 30.13 -16.49
N ASP A 35 -7.82 28.82 -16.24
CA ASP A 35 -8.80 27.83 -16.69
C ASP A 35 -10.12 27.99 -15.91
N ASP A 36 -11.26 27.61 -16.51
CA ASP A 36 -12.60 27.79 -15.91
C ASP A 36 -12.72 27.22 -14.48
N PHE A 37 -12.15 26.03 -14.25
CA PHE A 37 -12.18 25.41 -12.92
C PHE A 37 -11.33 26.20 -11.89
N GLN A 38 -10.25 26.86 -12.32
CA GLN A 38 -9.44 27.73 -11.47
C GLN A 38 -10.23 28.99 -11.11
N VAL A 39 -10.90 29.60 -12.09
CA VAL A 39 -11.77 30.77 -11.89
C VAL A 39 -12.90 30.43 -10.92
N GLN A 40 -13.63 29.34 -11.14
CA GLN A 40 -14.72 28.90 -10.26
C GLN A 40 -14.24 28.69 -8.81
N GLY A 41 -13.08 28.05 -8.62
CA GLY A 41 -12.49 27.84 -7.31
C GLY A 41 -12.10 29.14 -6.62
N CYS A 42 -11.50 30.07 -7.35
CA CYS A 42 -11.15 31.40 -6.83
C CYS A 42 -12.39 32.23 -6.49
N GLU A 43 -13.42 32.24 -7.34
CA GLU A 43 -14.67 32.97 -7.07
C GLU A 43 -15.37 32.44 -5.81
N ALA A 44 -15.35 31.13 -5.56
CA ALA A 44 -15.89 30.55 -4.32
C ALA A 44 -15.15 31.06 -3.08
N LEU A 45 -13.82 31.08 -3.12
CA LEU A 45 -13.00 31.63 -2.03
C LEU A 45 -13.27 33.11 -1.77
N GLU A 46 -13.45 33.90 -2.83
CA GLU A 46 -13.76 35.32 -2.72
C GLU A 46 -15.16 35.57 -2.10
N ARG A 47 -16.12 34.67 -2.33
CA ARG A 47 -17.44 34.67 -1.67
C ARG A 47 -17.41 34.23 -0.19
N GLY A 48 -16.26 33.78 0.31
CA GLY A 48 -16.12 33.31 1.69
C GLY A 48 -16.40 31.81 1.90
N GLU A 49 -16.55 31.04 0.81
CA GLU A 49 -16.78 29.60 0.87
C GLU A 49 -15.44 28.84 1.03
N GLY A 50 -15.48 27.63 1.61
CA GLY A 50 -14.40 26.66 1.41
C GLY A 50 -14.42 26.12 -0.02
N VAL A 51 -13.33 25.49 -0.47
CA VAL A 51 -13.30 24.90 -1.82
C VAL A 51 -12.58 23.55 -1.83
N LEU A 52 -13.14 22.58 -2.55
CA LEU A 52 -12.51 21.33 -2.94
C LEU A 52 -12.30 21.34 -4.45
N VAL A 53 -11.04 21.35 -4.88
CA VAL A 53 -10.66 21.27 -6.30
C VAL A 53 -10.12 19.87 -6.60
N ALA A 54 -10.89 19.07 -7.33
CA ALA A 54 -10.49 17.75 -7.81
C ALA A 54 -10.17 17.82 -9.31
N ALA A 55 -8.88 17.83 -9.66
CA ALA A 55 -8.43 17.91 -11.05
C ALA A 55 -7.13 17.12 -11.29
N PRO A 56 -6.79 16.73 -12.54
CA PRO A 56 -5.60 15.94 -12.83
C PRO A 56 -4.31 16.59 -12.33
N THR A 57 -3.30 15.77 -12.04
CA THR A 57 -1.95 16.29 -11.74
C THR A 57 -1.42 17.07 -12.95
N GLY A 58 -0.79 18.22 -12.72
CA GLY A 58 -0.38 19.14 -13.78
C GLY A 58 -1.50 20.06 -14.32
N ALA A 59 -2.75 19.92 -13.86
CA ALA A 59 -3.86 20.81 -14.24
C ALA A 59 -3.71 22.25 -13.73
N GLY A 60 -2.73 22.56 -12.88
CA GLY A 60 -2.54 23.90 -12.34
C GLY A 60 -3.44 24.22 -11.14
N LYS A 61 -3.86 23.21 -10.36
CA LYS A 61 -4.66 23.37 -9.13
C LYS A 61 -4.05 24.36 -8.13
N THR A 62 -2.72 24.46 -8.12
CA THR A 62 -1.95 25.35 -7.24
C THR A 62 -2.38 26.82 -7.35
N VAL A 63 -2.88 27.27 -8.52
CA VAL A 63 -3.39 28.64 -8.71
C VAL A 63 -4.48 28.99 -7.67
N VAL A 64 -5.37 28.05 -7.36
CA VAL A 64 -6.45 28.27 -6.38
C VAL A 64 -5.88 28.40 -4.95
N GLY A 65 -4.85 27.62 -4.61
CA GLY A 65 -4.13 27.75 -3.35
C GLY A 65 -3.35 29.07 -3.24
N GLU A 66 -2.68 29.48 -4.31
CA GLU A 66 -1.97 30.77 -4.39
C GLU A 66 -2.94 31.96 -4.29
N PHE A 67 -4.17 31.82 -4.79
CA PHE A 67 -5.21 32.83 -4.61
C PHE A 67 -5.65 32.95 -3.15
N ALA A 68 -5.73 31.86 -2.40
CA ALA A 68 -6.00 31.91 -0.96
C ALA A 68 -4.88 32.64 -0.19
N VAL A 69 -3.62 32.48 -0.62
CA VAL A 69 -2.49 33.27 -0.10
C VAL A 69 -2.67 34.76 -0.41
N HIS A 70 -3.02 35.09 -1.66
CA HIS A 70 -3.31 36.49 -2.07
C HIS A 70 -4.43 37.10 -1.24
N LEU A 71 -5.56 36.39 -1.06
CA LEU A 71 -6.68 36.86 -0.25
C LEU A 71 -6.31 37.04 1.23
N GLY A 72 -5.53 36.12 1.80
CA GLY A 72 -5.01 36.23 3.17
C GLY A 72 -4.23 37.53 3.36
N LEU A 73 -3.25 37.78 2.50
CA LEU A 73 -2.44 39.00 2.52
C LEU A 73 -3.28 40.26 2.30
N ALA A 74 -4.21 40.25 1.33
CA ALA A 74 -5.09 41.38 1.04
C ALA A 74 -6.03 41.73 2.22
N LYS A 75 -6.46 40.71 2.98
CA LYS A 75 -7.30 40.88 4.19
C LYS A 75 -6.47 41.12 5.46
N GLY A 76 -5.14 41.10 5.39
CA GLY A 76 -4.26 41.19 6.55
C GLY A 76 -4.38 40.00 7.51
N LEU A 77 -4.78 38.83 7.01
CA LEU A 77 -4.90 37.56 7.73
C LEU A 77 -3.72 36.63 7.41
N LYS A 78 -3.52 35.62 8.25
CA LYS A 78 -2.53 34.57 7.99
C LYS A 78 -3.08 33.48 7.07
N THR A 79 -2.19 32.90 6.26
CA THR A 79 -2.48 31.73 5.43
C THR A 79 -1.46 30.63 5.69
N PHE A 80 -1.93 29.44 6.03
CA PHE A 80 -1.06 28.26 6.15
C PHE A 80 -1.21 27.37 4.92
N TYR A 81 -0.09 27.08 4.26
CA TYR A 81 -0.03 26.19 3.11
C TYR A 81 0.56 24.86 3.56
N THR A 82 -0.27 23.82 3.61
CA THR A 82 0.13 22.49 4.08
C THR A 82 0.37 21.54 2.92
N THR A 83 1.44 20.75 3.03
CA THR A 83 1.80 19.72 2.05
C THR A 83 2.08 18.39 2.78
N PRO A 84 1.83 17.23 2.15
CA PRO A 84 2.03 15.94 2.80
C PRO A 84 3.51 15.56 2.95
N ILE A 85 4.43 16.23 2.24
CA ILE A 85 5.85 15.84 2.19
C ILE A 85 6.73 17.09 2.30
N LYS A 86 7.85 16.97 3.04
CA LYS A 86 8.86 18.02 3.26
C LYS A 86 9.41 18.61 1.94
N ALA A 87 9.76 17.75 0.99
CA ALA A 87 10.26 18.19 -0.32
C ALA A 87 9.28 19.13 -1.04
N LEU A 88 7.97 18.83 -0.97
CA LEU A 88 6.95 19.71 -1.52
C LEU A 88 6.80 21.00 -0.69
N SER A 89 6.94 20.94 0.64
CA SER A 89 6.98 22.14 1.48
C SER A 89 8.12 23.08 1.07
N ASN A 90 9.32 22.54 0.88
CA ASN A 90 10.50 23.31 0.45
C ASN A 90 10.27 23.95 -0.93
N GLN A 91 9.74 23.18 -1.88
CA GLN A 91 9.42 23.71 -3.22
C GLN A 91 8.38 24.83 -3.17
N LYS A 92 7.29 24.64 -2.40
CA LYS A 92 6.24 25.66 -2.25
C LYS A 92 6.73 26.90 -1.54
N TYR A 93 7.58 26.74 -0.52
CA TYR A 93 8.23 27.86 0.15
C TYR A 93 9.05 28.70 -0.83
N LEU A 94 9.90 28.08 -1.64
CA LEU A 94 10.72 28.79 -2.63
C LEU A 94 9.84 29.56 -3.63
N ASN A 95 8.81 28.92 -4.19
CA ASN A 95 7.91 29.56 -5.16
C ASN A 95 7.14 30.75 -4.54
N LEU A 96 6.60 30.58 -3.33
CA LEU A 96 5.86 31.64 -2.66
C LEU A 96 6.78 32.77 -2.19
N ALA A 97 7.99 32.45 -1.73
CA ALA A 97 8.99 33.44 -1.35
C ALA A 97 9.49 34.25 -2.54
N GLU A 98 9.64 33.64 -3.71
CA GLU A 98 9.94 34.34 -4.96
C GLU A 98 8.82 35.32 -5.34
N ARG A 99 7.56 34.89 -5.21
CA ARG A 99 6.38 35.71 -5.59
C ARG A 99 6.06 36.83 -4.61
N TYR A 100 6.12 36.57 -3.30
CA TYR A 100 5.61 37.47 -2.25
C TYR A 100 6.70 38.09 -1.37
N GLY A 101 7.96 37.66 -1.51
CA GLY A 101 9.08 38.10 -0.69
C GLY A 101 9.36 37.15 0.49
N ARG A 102 10.65 36.98 0.83
CA ARG A 102 11.11 36.10 1.93
C ARG A 102 10.70 36.60 3.31
N GLU A 103 10.40 37.89 3.45
CA GLU A 103 9.95 38.52 4.69
C GLU A 103 8.51 38.15 5.05
N LYS A 104 7.67 37.82 4.06
CA LYS A 104 6.25 37.47 4.25
C LYS A 104 5.99 35.98 4.29
N VAL A 105 6.96 35.16 3.91
CA VAL A 105 6.82 33.71 3.78
C VAL A 105 7.78 32.99 4.72
N GLY A 106 7.24 32.03 5.47
CA GLY A 106 8.00 31.14 6.35
C GLY A 106 7.86 29.68 5.94
N LEU A 107 8.75 28.84 6.49
CA LEU A 107 8.76 27.39 6.34
C LEU A 107 8.86 26.75 7.73
N LEU A 108 7.90 25.87 8.05
CA LEU A 108 7.92 25.05 9.24
C LEU A 108 7.78 23.57 8.88
N THR A 109 8.88 22.83 8.95
CA THR A 109 8.90 21.36 8.90
C THR A 109 9.33 20.82 10.26
N GLY A 110 9.27 19.50 10.46
CA GLY A 110 9.73 18.89 11.72
C GLY A 110 11.20 19.17 12.07
N ASP A 111 12.02 19.47 11.05
CA ASP A 111 13.47 19.64 11.12
C ASP A 111 13.96 21.05 10.76
N THR A 112 13.14 21.89 10.14
CA THR A 112 13.54 23.24 9.73
C THR A 112 12.49 24.27 10.12
N SER A 113 12.96 25.38 10.68
CA SER A 113 12.14 26.55 11.00
C SER A 113 12.77 27.81 10.40
N ILE A 114 12.09 28.41 9.43
CA ILE A 114 12.47 29.68 8.79
C ILE A 114 11.31 30.64 8.88
N ASN A 115 11.56 31.84 9.41
CA ASN A 115 10.56 32.89 9.57
C ASN A 115 9.22 32.35 10.17
N PRO A 116 9.26 31.75 11.38
CA PRO A 116 8.16 30.96 11.94
C PRO A 116 6.86 31.75 12.18
N HIS A 117 6.94 33.08 12.19
CA HIS A 117 5.81 33.97 12.47
C HIS A 117 5.36 34.79 11.25
N ALA A 118 5.79 34.41 10.05
CA ALA A 118 5.38 35.02 8.79
C ALA A 118 3.84 35.05 8.61
N ASP A 119 3.35 35.93 7.73
CA ASP A 119 1.93 35.97 7.38
C ASP A 119 1.51 34.77 6.52
N VAL A 120 2.43 34.25 5.71
CA VAL A 120 2.26 33.01 4.94
C VAL A 120 3.22 31.98 5.48
N ILE A 121 2.73 30.82 5.92
CA ILE A 121 3.60 29.75 6.40
C ILE A 121 3.36 28.49 5.59
N VAL A 122 4.41 28.01 4.93
CA VAL A 122 4.42 26.68 4.31
C VAL A 122 4.87 25.66 5.35
N MET A 123 4.13 24.57 5.51
CA MET A 123 4.43 23.57 6.54
C MET A 123 3.98 22.17 6.16
N THR A 124 4.44 21.16 6.89
CA THR A 124 3.82 19.83 6.81
C THR A 124 2.52 19.80 7.62
N THR A 125 1.60 18.90 7.28
CA THR A 125 0.29 18.79 7.96
C THR A 125 0.44 18.48 9.46
N GLU A 126 1.47 17.71 9.84
CA GLU A 126 1.76 17.34 11.22
C GLU A 126 2.15 18.55 12.08
N VAL A 127 2.86 19.53 11.51
CA VAL A 127 3.22 20.77 12.21
C VAL A 127 1.96 21.58 12.53
N LEU A 128 1.03 21.70 11.57
CA LEU A 128 -0.25 22.37 11.81
C LEU A 128 -1.06 21.70 12.91
N ARG A 129 -1.17 20.36 12.88
CA ARG A 129 -1.81 19.58 13.95
C ARG A 129 -1.21 19.90 15.32
N ASN A 130 0.12 19.92 15.43
CA ASN A 130 0.81 20.22 16.68
C ASN A 130 0.56 21.68 17.14
N MET A 131 0.46 22.63 16.22
CA MET A 131 0.07 24.01 16.53
C MET A 131 -1.36 24.08 17.08
N LEU A 132 -2.30 23.32 16.50
CA LEU A 132 -3.67 23.20 17.01
C LEU A 132 -3.66 22.64 18.44
N TYR A 133 -2.93 21.56 18.71
CA TYR A 133 -2.81 20.95 20.04
C TYR A 133 -2.02 21.74 21.08
N SER A 134 -1.10 22.59 20.67
CA SER A 134 -0.40 23.50 21.58
C SER A 134 -1.15 24.81 21.82
N GLY A 135 -2.12 25.16 20.96
CA GLY A 135 -2.83 26.43 21.03
C GLY A 135 -1.91 27.60 20.62
N SER A 136 -1.16 27.43 19.52
CA SER A 136 -0.23 28.45 19.03
C SER A 136 -0.92 29.80 18.84
N ARG A 137 -0.24 30.88 19.24
CA ARG A 137 -0.71 32.27 19.07
C ARG A 137 -0.94 32.64 17.61
N ASP A 138 -0.20 32.01 16.69
CA ASP A 138 -0.31 32.24 15.26
C ASP A 138 -1.66 31.81 14.68
N LEU A 139 -2.44 30.98 15.39
CA LEU A 139 -3.78 30.57 14.99
C LEU A 139 -4.82 31.70 15.11
N GLY A 140 -4.58 32.72 15.94
CA GLY A 140 -5.57 33.77 16.22
C GLY A 140 -5.91 34.66 15.02
N ARG A 141 -4.98 34.81 14.07
CA ARG A 141 -5.13 35.58 12.82
C ARG A 141 -5.31 34.68 11.59
N LEU A 142 -5.43 33.37 11.76
CA LEU A 142 -5.52 32.42 10.66
C LEU A 142 -6.84 32.59 9.91
N GLY A 143 -6.76 32.96 8.63
CA GLY A 143 -7.93 33.11 7.76
C GLY A 143 -8.10 31.95 6.79
N PHE A 144 -6.99 31.39 6.30
CA PHE A 144 -6.99 30.38 5.24
C PHE A 144 -6.03 29.25 5.55
N VAL A 145 -6.47 28.02 5.27
CA VAL A 145 -5.60 26.84 5.25
C VAL A 145 -5.71 26.20 3.87
N VAL A 146 -4.61 26.20 3.14
CA VAL A 146 -4.46 25.44 1.90
C VAL A 146 -3.97 24.06 2.26
N MET A 147 -4.67 23.04 1.80
CA MET A 147 -4.30 21.66 1.97
C MET A 147 -4.03 21.07 0.58
N ASP A 148 -2.76 20.86 0.25
CA ASP A 148 -2.33 20.38 -1.06
C ASP A 148 -2.22 18.86 -1.08
N GLU A 149 -2.69 18.22 -2.15
CA GLU A 149 -2.78 16.76 -2.27
C GLU A 149 -3.63 16.07 -1.18
N VAL A 150 -4.85 16.58 -0.96
CA VAL A 150 -5.85 16.05 0.02
C VAL A 150 -6.17 14.57 -0.19
N HIS A 151 -5.93 14.02 -1.38
CA HIS A 151 -6.07 12.60 -1.63
C HIS A 151 -5.14 11.70 -0.77
N TYR A 152 -4.14 12.29 -0.09
CA TYR A 152 -3.37 11.63 0.98
C TYR A 152 -4.18 11.34 2.24
N LEU A 153 -5.42 11.79 2.32
CA LEU A 153 -6.36 11.41 3.38
C LEU A 153 -6.59 9.89 3.44
N ALA A 154 -6.40 9.17 2.33
CA ALA A 154 -6.44 7.71 2.29
C ALA A 154 -5.14 7.02 2.77
N ASP A 155 -4.08 7.78 3.04
CA ASP A 155 -2.84 7.24 3.60
C ASP A 155 -3.07 6.75 5.03
N ARG A 156 -2.58 5.55 5.35
CA ARG A 156 -2.81 4.91 6.65
C ARG A 156 -2.25 5.73 7.83
N PHE A 157 -1.14 6.42 7.62
CA PHE A 157 -0.40 7.09 8.70
C PHE A 157 -0.69 8.59 8.73
N ARG A 158 -0.74 9.21 7.55
CA ARG A 158 -0.98 10.65 7.42
C ARG A 158 -2.45 10.99 7.36
N GLY A 159 -3.29 10.13 6.79
CA GLY A 159 -4.73 10.36 6.66
C GLY A 159 -5.42 10.79 7.96
N PRO A 160 -5.13 10.13 9.11
CA PRO A 160 -5.68 10.55 10.39
C PRO A 160 -5.35 12.01 10.76
N VAL A 161 -4.12 12.46 10.50
CA VAL A 161 -3.65 13.83 10.79
C VAL A 161 -4.43 14.86 9.96
N TRP A 162 -4.73 14.54 8.70
CA TRP A 162 -5.46 15.42 7.80
C TRP A 162 -6.89 15.67 8.27
N GLU A 163 -7.62 14.61 8.59
CA GLU A 163 -8.99 14.73 9.12
C GLU A 163 -9.01 15.49 10.44
N GLU A 164 -8.05 15.22 11.32
CA GLU A 164 -7.95 15.87 12.62
C GLU A 164 -7.75 17.40 12.48
N VAL A 165 -6.87 17.83 11.57
CA VAL A 165 -6.68 19.24 11.25
C VAL A 165 -7.98 19.88 10.75
N ILE A 166 -8.68 19.24 9.80
CA ILE A 166 -9.92 19.76 9.23
C ILE A 166 -10.99 19.94 10.32
N ILE A 167 -11.16 18.94 11.17
CA ILE A 167 -12.15 18.94 12.24
C ILE A 167 -11.84 20.00 13.32
N HIS A 168 -10.56 20.20 13.66
CA HIS A 168 -10.16 21.09 14.76
C HIS A 168 -9.88 22.54 14.40
N LEU A 169 -9.78 22.87 13.10
CA LEU A 169 -9.65 24.27 12.70
C LEU A 169 -10.83 25.10 13.23
N ALA A 170 -10.59 26.37 13.56
CA ALA A 170 -11.69 27.24 14.00
C ALA A 170 -12.69 27.45 12.85
N PRO A 171 -14.02 27.48 13.07
CA PRO A 171 -15.03 27.50 12.00
C PRO A 171 -14.88 28.63 10.98
N GLN A 172 -14.33 29.77 11.39
CA GLN A 172 -14.08 30.92 10.51
C GLN A 172 -12.93 30.73 9.50
N VAL A 173 -12.10 29.70 9.66
CA VAL A 173 -10.98 29.43 8.75
C VAL A 173 -11.50 28.76 7.48
N GLN A 174 -11.28 29.41 6.33
CA GLN A 174 -11.61 28.86 5.01
C GLN A 174 -10.59 27.79 4.61
N VAL A 175 -11.08 26.59 4.30
CA VAL A 175 -10.25 25.44 3.89
C VAL A 175 -10.23 25.34 2.36
N VAL A 176 -9.03 25.26 1.80
CA VAL A 176 -8.77 25.13 0.37
C VAL A 176 -8.16 23.75 0.11
N SER A 177 -8.97 22.81 -0.31
CA SER A 177 -8.61 21.42 -0.51
C SER A 177 -8.25 21.17 -1.98
N LEU A 178 -6.97 20.90 -2.28
CA LEU A 178 -6.50 20.57 -3.63
C LEU A 178 -6.25 19.07 -3.74
N SER A 179 -6.87 18.41 -4.72
CA SER A 179 -6.80 16.95 -4.88
C SER A 179 -6.57 16.54 -6.33
N ALA A 180 -5.88 15.41 -6.53
CA ALA A 180 -5.99 14.64 -7.76
C ALA A 180 -7.46 14.20 -7.99
N THR A 181 -7.79 13.75 -9.20
CA THR A 181 -9.14 13.31 -9.54
C THR A 181 -9.55 12.08 -8.71
N VAL A 182 -10.56 12.26 -7.86
CA VAL A 182 -11.18 11.20 -7.04
C VAL A 182 -12.64 11.03 -7.47
N SER A 183 -13.15 9.79 -7.48
CA SER A 183 -14.49 9.50 -8.01
C SER A 183 -15.62 9.90 -7.07
N ASN A 184 -15.31 10.15 -5.80
CA ASN A 184 -16.23 10.54 -4.74
C ASN A 184 -15.92 11.96 -4.22
N ALA A 185 -15.49 12.87 -5.12
CA ALA A 185 -15.21 14.27 -4.77
C ALA A 185 -16.43 14.95 -4.14
N GLU A 186 -17.64 14.65 -4.62
CA GLU A 186 -18.89 15.15 -4.03
C GLU A 186 -19.09 14.64 -2.59
N GLU A 187 -18.83 13.36 -2.31
CA GLU A 187 -18.94 12.80 -0.95
C GLU A 187 -17.96 13.49 0.00
N LEU A 188 -16.72 13.72 -0.43
CA LEU A 188 -15.73 14.46 0.36
C LEU A 188 -16.16 15.92 0.56
N GLY A 189 -16.72 16.54 -0.48
CA GLY A 189 -17.28 17.88 -0.43
C GLY A 189 -18.46 18.02 0.52
N ASP A 190 -19.37 17.06 0.53
CA ASP A 190 -20.51 16.98 1.45
C ASP A 190 -20.03 16.92 2.91
N TRP A 191 -19.00 16.09 3.17
CA TRP A 191 -18.39 15.98 4.50
C TRP A 191 -17.70 17.28 4.93
N LEU A 192 -16.89 17.89 4.04
CA LEU A 192 -16.31 19.21 4.29
C LEU A 192 -17.41 20.25 4.56
N GLY A 193 -18.50 20.19 3.80
CA GLY A 193 -19.73 20.97 3.99
C GLY A 193 -20.30 20.83 5.40
N HIS A 194 -20.41 19.60 5.87
CA HIS A 194 -20.94 19.25 7.19
C HIS A 194 -20.05 19.75 8.34
N VAL A 195 -18.73 19.64 8.20
CA VAL A 195 -17.77 19.96 9.27
C VAL A 195 -17.37 21.44 9.26
N ARG A 196 -17.27 22.07 8.09
CA ARG A 196 -16.70 23.41 7.88
C ARG A 196 -17.70 24.47 7.43
N GLY A 197 -18.94 24.08 7.13
CA GLY A 197 -19.91 24.95 6.47
C GLY A 197 -19.71 24.99 4.95
N THR A 198 -20.28 25.99 4.27
CA THR A 198 -20.39 26.02 2.80
C THR A 198 -19.05 25.78 2.11
N THR A 199 -18.97 24.66 1.36
CA THR A 199 -17.79 24.24 0.59
C THR A 199 -18.20 24.02 -0.86
N ALA A 200 -17.57 24.74 -1.79
CA ALA A 200 -17.77 24.53 -3.23
C ALA A 200 -16.94 23.34 -3.71
N VAL A 201 -17.57 22.42 -4.44
CA VAL A 201 -16.87 21.28 -5.07
C VAL A 201 -16.67 21.61 -6.55
N VAL A 202 -15.41 21.71 -6.96
CA VAL A 202 -15.00 21.98 -8.33
C VAL A 202 -14.26 20.77 -8.88
N VAL A 203 -14.90 20.06 -9.80
CA VAL A 203 -14.32 18.87 -10.44
C VAL A 203 -13.98 19.19 -11.88
N SER A 204 -12.76 18.87 -12.30
CA SER A 204 -12.36 18.88 -13.71
C SER A 204 -11.75 17.55 -14.06
N GLU A 205 -12.22 16.91 -15.12
CA GLU A 205 -11.65 15.66 -15.64
C GLU A 205 -10.70 15.90 -16.83
N GLN A 206 -10.68 17.15 -17.34
CA GLN A 206 -9.92 17.49 -18.52
C GLN A 206 -8.44 17.66 -18.15
N ARG A 207 -7.59 16.87 -18.82
CA ARG A 207 -6.14 16.98 -18.71
C ARG A 207 -5.64 18.06 -19.67
N PRO A 208 -4.80 19.02 -19.24
CA PRO A 208 -4.29 20.06 -20.14
C PRO A 208 -3.44 19.50 -21.28
N VAL A 209 -2.69 18.44 -21.01
CA VAL A 209 -1.89 17.72 -22.00
C VAL A 209 -2.49 16.32 -22.15
N PRO A 210 -3.17 16.01 -23.27
CA PRO A 210 -3.72 14.68 -23.53
C PRO A 210 -2.68 13.56 -23.38
N LEU A 211 -3.13 12.37 -23.00
CA LEU A 211 -2.25 11.22 -22.78
C LEU A 211 -2.51 10.16 -23.86
N THR A 212 -1.48 9.85 -24.63
CA THR A 212 -1.51 8.78 -25.65
C THR A 212 -0.89 7.50 -25.07
N GLN A 213 -1.60 6.38 -25.21
CA GLN A 213 -1.26 5.10 -24.62
C GLN A 213 -0.55 4.20 -25.64
N HIS A 214 0.61 3.66 -25.26
CA HIS A 214 1.48 2.86 -26.11
C HIS A 214 1.85 1.54 -25.42
N MET A 215 2.13 0.53 -26.23
CA MET A 215 2.77 -0.70 -25.78
C MET A 215 3.98 -1.01 -26.66
N MET A 216 5.12 -1.30 -26.02
CA MET A 216 6.36 -1.60 -26.72
C MET A 216 6.58 -3.09 -26.84
N VAL A 217 6.63 -3.61 -28.07
CA VAL A 217 6.85 -5.03 -28.38
C VAL A 217 8.17 -5.19 -29.15
N GLY A 218 9.18 -5.76 -28.50
CA GLY A 218 10.52 -5.82 -29.08
C GLY A 218 11.11 -4.41 -29.22
N ARG A 219 11.40 -3.97 -30.45
CA ARG A 219 11.86 -2.60 -30.76
C ARG A 219 10.75 -1.68 -31.29
N ARG A 220 9.51 -2.18 -31.40
CA ARG A 220 8.39 -1.43 -31.99
C ARG A 220 7.58 -0.76 -30.90
N LEU A 221 7.39 0.55 -31.00
CA LEU A 221 6.40 1.31 -30.24
C LEU A 221 5.07 1.29 -31.01
N LEU A 222 4.00 0.82 -30.38
CA LEU A 222 2.68 0.67 -31.02
C LEU A 222 1.60 1.30 -30.15
N ASP A 223 0.69 2.06 -30.76
CA ASP A 223 -0.48 2.62 -30.05
C ASP A 223 -1.35 1.50 -29.47
N LEU A 224 -1.87 1.72 -28.28
CA LEU A 224 -2.79 0.80 -27.61
C LEU A 224 -4.14 0.72 -28.33
N TYR A 225 -4.62 1.87 -28.80
CA TYR A 225 -5.91 2.04 -29.47
C TYR A 225 -5.71 2.34 -30.95
N THR A 226 -6.72 2.03 -31.75
CA THR A 226 -6.79 2.53 -33.14
C THR A 226 -7.11 4.02 -33.14
N VAL A 227 -6.47 4.78 -34.04
CA VAL A 227 -6.87 6.16 -34.30
C VAL A 227 -8.26 6.12 -34.94
N PRO A 228 -9.28 6.81 -34.42
CA PRO A 228 -10.56 6.92 -35.13
C PRO A 228 -10.29 7.64 -36.45
N ASP A 229 -10.67 7.02 -37.58
CA ASP A 229 -10.60 7.69 -38.88
C ASP A 229 -11.41 8.99 -38.81
N SER A 230 -10.72 10.13 -38.86
CA SER A 230 -11.32 11.46 -38.90
C SER A 230 -11.88 11.77 -40.28
N THR A 231 -12.77 10.91 -40.78
CA THR A 231 -13.64 11.20 -41.90
C THR A 231 -15.04 10.68 -41.57
N VAL A 232 -16.02 11.57 -41.67
CA VAL A 232 -17.46 11.40 -41.38
C VAL A 232 -17.89 11.74 -39.93
N GLY A 233 -18.36 12.97 -39.75
CA GLY A 233 -19.32 13.32 -38.69
C GLY A 233 -19.02 14.61 -37.93
N THR A 234 -19.81 15.66 -38.18
CA THR A 234 -19.84 16.98 -37.54
C THR A 234 -19.70 16.99 -36.00
N PRO A 235 -19.01 17.99 -35.41
CA PRO A 235 -18.95 18.17 -33.95
C PRO A 235 -20.26 18.79 -33.45
N GLY A 236 -21.15 17.96 -32.93
CA GLY A 236 -22.38 18.39 -32.27
C GLY A 236 -22.95 17.27 -31.43
N GLU A 237 -23.07 17.53 -30.12
CA GLU A 237 -23.87 16.79 -29.14
C GLU A 237 -23.42 15.35 -28.82
N ALA A 238 -22.61 15.22 -27.76
CA ALA A 238 -22.50 13.97 -27.00
C ALA A 238 -22.57 14.30 -25.50
N ASP A 239 -23.80 14.51 -25.02
CA ASP A 239 -24.14 14.51 -23.60
C ASP A 239 -24.09 13.06 -23.05
N GLY A 240 -23.44 12.89 -21.89
CA GLY A 240 -24.01 12.10 -20.79
C GLY A 240 -24.06 10.58 -20.84
N ALA A 241 -23.25 9.86 -21.64
CA ALA A 241 -23.20 8.38 -21.59
C ALA A 241 -21.78 7.82 -21.52
N ALA A 242 -21.58 6.85 -20.62
CA ALA A 242 -20.32 6.18 -20.32
C ALA A 242 -19.43 5.88 -21.54
N SER A 243 -18.21 6.41 -21.52
CA SER A 243 -17.13 6.25 -22.52
C SER A 243 -17.02 4.80 -23.05
N VAL A 244 -17.50 4.57 -24.28
CA VAL A 244 -17.12 3.39 -25.07
C VAL A 244 -15.67 3.61 -25.50
N LEU A 245 -14.73 2.89 -24.87
CA LEU A 245 -13.32 2.97 -25.23
C LEU A 245 -13.12 2.56 -26.70
N PRO A 246 -12.22 3.22 -27.45
CA PRO A 246 -11.88 2.81 -28.79
C PRO A 246 -11.32 1.37 -28.81
N PRO A 247 -11.51 0.61 -29.91
CA PRO A 247 -11.03 -0.76 -29.99
C PRO A 247 -9.50 -0.81 -29.97
N LEU A 248 -8.97 -1.89 -29.37
CA LEU A 248 -7.54 -2.17 -29.30
C LEU A 248 -6.93 -2.28 -30.70
N ASN A 249 -5.70 -1.78 -30.85
CA ASN A 249 -4.96 -1.81 -32.11
C ASN A 249 -4.72 -3.27 -32.61
N PRO A 250 -5.25 -3.66 -33.78
CA PRO A 250 -5.05 -5.01 -34.35
C PRO A 250 -3.59 -5.35 -34.63
N GLU A 251 -2.77 -4.36 -34.99
CA GLU A 251 -1.33 -4.56 -35.22
C GLU A 251 -0.61 -4.89 -33.92
N LEU A 252 -0.96 -4.22 -32.82
CA LEU A 252 -0.44 -4.52 -31.48
C LEU A 252 -0.80 -5.95 -31.06
N LEU A 253 -2.07 -6.34 -31.21
CA LEU A 253 -2.52 -7.70 -30.89
C LEU A 253 -1.76 -8.76 -31.70
N THR A 254 -1.42 -8.45 -32.96
CA THR A 254 -0.66 -9.35 -33.83
C THR A 254 0.82 -9.39 -33.47
N ALA A 255 1.41 -8.25 -33.10
CA ALA A 255 2.79 -8.14 -32.64
C ALA A 255 3.01 -8.92 -31.33
N VAL A 256 2.14 -8.75 -30.32
CA VAL A 256 2.22 -9.48 -29.04
C VAL A 256 2.09 -10.99 -29.26
N ARG A 257 1.12 -11.43 -30.07
CA ARG A 257 0.95 -12.85 -30.42
C ARG A 257 2.18 -13.42 -31.13
N SER A 258 2.75 -12.68 -32.07
CA SER A 258 3.95 -13.09 -32.81
C SER A 258 5.17 -13.18 -31.89
N ALA A 259 5.36 -12.20 -31.00
CA ALA A 259 6.46 -12.17 -30.04
C ALA A 259 6.38 -13.34 -29.04
N ARG A 260 5.18 -13.67 -28.55
CA ARG A 260 4.96 -14.84 -27.68
C ARG A 260 5.23 -16.16 -28.39
N ARG A 261 4.79 -16.30 -29.65
CA ARG A 261 5.09 -17.49 -30.47
C ARG A 261 6.60 -17.63 -30.72
N ALA A 262 7.29 -16.54 -31.02
CA ALA A 262 8.74 -16.53 -31.21
C ALA A 262 9.48 -16.91 -29.91
N ALA A 263 9.02 -16.41 -28.76
CA ALA A 263 9.56 -16.83 -27.46
C ALA A 263 9.35 -18.34 -27.25
N ALA A 264 8.13 -18.85 -27.43
CA ALA A 264 7.79 -20.26 -27.25
C ALA A 264 8.51 -21.22 -28.23
N GLY A 265 8.82 -20.78 -29.45
CA GLY A 265 9.51 -21.56 -30.49
C GLY A 265 11.03 -21.68 -30.32
N GLY A 266 11.63 -20.94 -29.37
CA GLY A 266 13.08 -20.86 -29.17
C GLY A 266 13.77 -22.14 -28.66
N THR A 267 13.04 -23.23 -28.41
CA THR A 267 13.61 -24.52 -27.96
C THR A 267 13.67 -25.62 -29.03
N GLY A 268 13.47 -25.31 -30.31
CA GLY A 268 13.73 -26.29 -31.36
C GLY A 268 13.34 -25.86 -32.76
N ALA A 269 14.25 -25.20 -33.48
CA ALA A 269 14.18 -25.11 -34.94
C ALA A 269 15.53 -24.59 -35.51
N SER A 270 16.46 -25.49 -35.79
CA SER A 270 17.52 -25.23 -36.78
C SER A 270 17.62 -26.44 -37.71
N THR A 271 16.63 -26.59 -38.59
CA THR A 271 16.68 -27.54 -39.70
C THR A 271 15.90 -26.96 -40.88
N HIS A 272 16.51 -26.02 -41.62
CA HIS A 272 16.71 -26.19 -43.07
C HIS A 272 17.40 -24.97 -43.72
N ALA A 273 18.25 -25.32 -44.69
CA ALA A 273 18.74 -24.50 -45.79
C ALA A 273 19.82 -23.43 -45.50
N ARG A 274 21.09 -23.81 -45.71
CA ARG A 274 21.79 -23.47 -46.96
C ARG A 274 23.04 -24.33 -47.15
N ARG A 275 23.04 -25.03 -48.29
CA ARG A 275 24.06 -25.90 -48.81
C ARG A 275 25.03 -25.02 -49.61
N TYR A 276 26.25 -24.82 -49.12
CA TYR A 276 27.39 -24.42 -49.95
C TYR A 276 28.62 -25.18 -49.45
N GLN A 277 29.23 -25.90 -50.39
CA GLN A 277 30.49 -26.62 -50.26
C GLN A 277 31.63 -25.60 -50.05
N GLN A 278 32.61 -25.93 -49.21
CA GLN A 278 34.05 -25.71 -49.47
C GLN A 278 34.90 -26.51 -48.44
N PRO A 279 36.14 -26.91 -48.80
CA PRO A 279 36.85 -28.03 -48.16
C PRO A 279 37.97 -27.59 -47.21
N TRP A 280 38.21 -28.41 -46.19
CA TRP A 280 39.48 -28.67 -45.49
C TRP A 280 40.40 -27.49 -45.06
N ARG A 281 40.56 -27.34 -43.73
CA ARG A 281 41.89 -27.20 -43.11
C ARG A 281 41.92 -27.78 -41.70
N ARG A 282 42.78 -28.78 -41.52
CA ARG A 282 43.26 -29.27 -40.22
C ARG A 282 44.15 -28.20 -39.58
N GLY A 283 43.93 -27.91 -38.30
CA GLY A 283 44.80 -27.08 -37.47
C GLY A 283 44.61 -27.47 -36.00
N SER A 284 45.72 -27.80 -35.36
CA SER A 284 45.87 -28.45 -34.07
C SER A 284 45.33 -27.66 -32.88
N ALA A 285 44.89 -28.40 -31.86
CA ALA A 285 44.41 -27.94 -30.55
C ALA A 285 45.47 -27.23 -29.71
N VAL A 286 45.05 -26.20 -28.95
CA VAL A 286 45.51 -25.90 -27.57
C VAL A 286 44.39 -25.17 -26.79
N GLY A 287 43.95 -25.78 -25.69
CA GLY A 287 43.60 -25.15 -24.40
C GLY A 287 42.49 -24.08 -24.30
N GLY A 288 41.29 -24.49 -23.88
CA GLY A 288 40.27 -23.58 -23.33
C GLY A 288 39.12 -24.34 -22.68
N ARG A 289 39.08 -24.37 -21.34
CA ARG A 289 38.04 -25.03 -20.52
C ARG A 289 36.65 -24.50 -20.86
N ALA A 290 35.75 -25.37 -21.29
CA ALA A 290 34.32 -25.09 -21.35
C ALA A 290 33.73 -25.02 -19.93
N PRO A 291 32.90 -24.02 -19.58
CA PRO A 291 32.21 -24.01 -18.31
C PRO A 291 31.14 -25.11 -18.29
N ARG A 292 31.13 -25.88 -17.20
CA ARG A 292 30.13 -26.89 -16.88
C ARG A 292 28.72 -26.29 -17.00
N ARG A 293 27.94 -26.78 -17.96
CA ARG A 293 26.48 -26.58 -17.98
C ARG A 293 25.88 -27.31 -16.78
N SER A 294 25.42 -26.54 -15.80
CA SER A 294 24.50 -27.00 -14.78
C SER A 294 23.16 -27.36 -15.44
N GLU A 295 22.73 -28.61 -15.29
CA GLU A 295 21.39 -29.07 -15.60
C GLU A 295 20.35 -28.30 -14.75
N SER A 296 19.54 -27.50 -15.42
CA SER A 296 18.31 -26.95 -14.86
C SER A 296 17.26 -26.97 -15.96
N GLY A 297 16.07 -27.46 -15.62
CA GLY A 297 15.05 -27.95 -16.54
C GLY A 297 14.66 -26.99 -17.68
N ALA A 298 14.06 -27.58 -18.71
CA ALA A 298 13.45 -26.87 -19.83
C ALA A 298 12.52 -25.76 -19.32
N ARG A 299 13.01 -24.52 -19.33
CA ARG A 299 12.20 -23.34 -19.02
C ARG A 299 11.22 -23.17 -20.19
N ILE A 300 9.92 -23.21 -19.90
CA ILE A 300 8.89 -22.67 -20.78
C ILE A 300 9.37 -21.27 -21.19
N ALA A 301 9.61 -21.05 -22.47
CA ALA A 301 10.18 -19.81 -22.96
C ALA A 301 9.13 -18.70 -22.87
N ARG A 302 9.32 -17.79 -21.90
CA ARG A 302 8.42 -16.67 -21.62
C ARG A 302 8.82 -15.44 -22.43
N LEU A 303 7.84 -14.64 -22.85
CA LEU A 303 8.11 -13.34 -23.45
C LEU A 303 8.80 -12.43 -22.42
N ARG A 304 10.02 -11.99 -22.73
CA ARG A 304 10.76 -11.05 -21.89
C ARG A 304 10.48 -9.60 -22.32
N PRO A 305 10.46 -8.64 -21.39
CA PRO A 305 10.45 -7.22 -21.70
C PRO A 305 11.57 -6.84 -22.69
N PRO A 306 11.36 -5.82 -23.53
CA PRO A 306 12.43 -5.20 -24.32
C PRO A 306 13.64 -4.84 -23.46
N SER A 307 14.84 -4.92 -24.05
CA SER A 307 16.06 -4.50 -23.35
C SER A 307 16.02 -2.99 -23.10
N ARG A 308 16.57 -2.55 -21.96
CA ARG A 308 16.58 -1.14 -21.55
C ARG A 308 17.25 -0.22 -22.58
N LEU A 309 18.31 -0.68 -23.24
CA LEU A 309 18.94 0.01 -24.37
C LEU A 309 17.97 0.18 -25.54
N SER A 310 17.27 -0.90 -25.93
CA SER A 310 16.27 -0.82 -27.01
C SER A 310 15.12 0.13 -26.69
N VAL A 311 14.73 0.24 -25.41
CA VAL A 311 13.73 1.21 -24.96
C VAL A 311 14.24 2.64 -25.17
N ILE A 312 15.46 2.95 -24.70
CA ILE A 312 16.05 4.28 -24.87
C ILE A 312 16.19 4.62 -26.36
N ASP A 313 16.76 3.72 -27.17
CA ASP A 313 16.92 3.92 -28.63
C ASP A 313 15.57 4.25 -29.30
N ALA A 314 14.51 3.52 -28.94
CA ALA A 314 13.19 3.69 -29.54
C ALA A 314 12.55 5.02 -29.13
N LEU A 315 12.72 5.43 -27.87
CA LEU A 315 12.22 6.71 -27.38
C LEU A 315 12.99 7.87 -27.99
N GLU A 316 14.31 7.77 -28.11
CA GLU A 316 15.15 8.79 -28.73
C GLU A 316 14.82 8.95 -30.22
N ALA A 317 14.72 7.84 -30.96
CA ALA A 317 14.36 7.83 -32.38
C ALA A 317 12.95 8.40 -32.63
N ALA A 318 12.03 8.25 -31.67
CA ALA A 318 10.68 8.81 -31.72
C ALA A 318 10.60 10.24 -31.12
N HIS A 319 11.72 10.83 -30.71
CA HIS A 319 11.80 12.13 -30.03
C HIS A 319 10.95 12.22 -28.75
N LEU A 320 10.79 11.11 -28.03
CA LEU A 320 9.94 10.98 -26.85
C LEU A 320 10.67 11.21 -25.51
N LEU A 321 11.93 11.68 -25.54
CA LEU A 321 12.67 12.11 -24.36
C LEU A 321 12.30 13.56 -23.97
N PRO A 322 12.39 13.95 -22.67
CA PRO A 322 12.85 13.16 -21.53
C PRO A 322 11.80 12.15 -21.03
N ALA A 323 12.26 11.05 -20.45
CA ALA A 323 11.42 9.94 -20.01
C ALA A 323 11.68 9.52 -18.55
N ILE A 324 10.60 9.17 -17.85
CA ILE A 324 10.66 8.49 -16.54
C ILE A 324 10.29 7.03 -16.75
N ILE A 325 11.16 6.12 -16.33
CA ILE A 325 10.96 4.67 -16.44
C ILE A 325 10.73 4.11 -15.03
N PHE A 326 9.51 3.66 -14.75
CA PHE A 326 9.16 3.14 -13.43
C PHE A 326 9.54 1.67 -13.27
N ILE A 327 10.30 1.40 -12.20
CA ILE A 327 10.71 0.07 -11.74
C ILE A 327 10.36 -0.02 -10.24
N PHE A 328 9.56 -1.01 -9.85
CA PHE A 328 9.12 -1.19 -8.45
C PHE A 328 10.18 -1.82 -7.53
N SER A 329 11.47 -1.59 -7.83
CA SER A 329 12.60 -2.07 -7.04
C SER A 329 13.71 -1.03 -7.04
N ARG A 330 14.20 -0.68 -5.85
CA ARG A 330 15.29 0.30 -5.65
C ARG A 330 16.57 -0.21 -6.31
N THR A 331 17.00 -1.41 -5.94
CA THR A 331 18.12 -2.11 -6.58
C THR A 331 17.88 -2.30 -8.08
N GLY A 332 16.64 -2.48 -8.51
CA GLY A 332 16.27 -2.57 -9.93
C GLY A 332 16.56 -1.28 -10.70
N CYS A 333 16.36 -0.10 -10.09
CA CYS A 333 16.68 1.19 -10.70
C CYS A 333 18.20 1.38 -10.83
N GLU A 334 18.97 1.10 -9.78
CA GLU A 334 20.44 1.19 -9.82
C GLU A 334 21.06 0.25 -10.86
N GLN A 335 20.54 -0.99 -10.92
CA GLN A 335 20.92 -1.95 -11.94
C GLN A 335 20.54 -1.47 -13.35
N ALA A 336 19.43 -0.76 -13.51
CA ALA A 336 19.02 -0.20 -14.79
C ALA A 336 20.01 0.85 -15.29
N VAL A 337 20.37 1.81 -14.43
CA VAL A 337 21.38 2.82 -14.72
C VAL A 337 22.71 2.16 -15.07
N SER A 338 23.19 1.23 -14.23
CA SER A 338 24.44 0.52 -14.45
C SER A 338 24.48 -0.22 -15.80
N GLN A 339 23.37 -0.89 -16.16
CA GLN A 339 23.26 -1.62 -17.43
C GLN A 339 23.29 -0.71 -18.65
N VAL A 340 22.63 0.45 -18.61
CA VAL A 340 22.60 1.35 -19.77
C VAL A 340 23.90 2.13 -19.93
N VAL A 341 24.52 2.55 -18.82
CA VAL A 341 25.84 3.18 -18.83
C VAL A 341 26.90 2.21 -19.33
N ALA A 342 26.90 0.96 -18.85
CA ALA A 342 27.80 -0.08 -19.35
C ALA A 342 27.51 -0.45 -20.83
N GLY A 343 26.26 -0.25 -21.27
CA GLY A 343 25.85 -0.39 -22.67
C GLY A 343 26.26 0.76 -23.58
N GLY A 344 26.92 1.80 -23.05
CA GLY A 344 27.46 2.91 -23.82
C GLY A 344 26.47 4.04 -24.11
N VAL A 345 25.36 4.14 -23.37
CA VAL A 345 24.40 5.25 -23.52
C VAL A 345 25.06 6.57 -23.14
N ASP A 346 24.90 7.57 -24.00
CA ASP A 346 25.32 8.95 -23.76
C ASP A 346 24.29 9.90 -24.39
N LEU A 347 23.50 10.57 -23.55
CA LEU A 347 22.35 11.40 -23.96
C LEU A 347 22.62 12.89 -23.79
N THR A 348 23.89 13.27 -23.58
CA THR A 348 24.28 14.65 -23.28
C THR A 348 25.34 15.15 -24.24
N THR A 349 25.35 16.46 -24.44
CA THR A 349 26.48 17.16 -25.05
C THR A 349 27.56 17.46 -24.01
N GLU A 350 28.80 17.71 -24.48
CA GLU A 350 29.91 18.07 -23.58
C GLU A 350 29.60 19.32 -22.72
N ALA A 351 28.86 20.28 -23.29
CA ALA A 351 28.44 21.49 -22.56
C ALA A 351 27.39 21.18 -21.48
N GLU A 352 26.43 20.28 -21.75
CA GLU A 352 25.46 19.81 -20.76
C GLU A 352 26.17 19.01 -19.65
N ALA A 353 27.09 18.11 -20.01
CA ALA A 353 27.88 17.35 -19.04
C ALA A 353 28.71 18.26 -18.11
N ARG A 354 29.28 19.36 -18.64
CA ARG A 354 29.98 20.36 -17.81
C ARG A 354 29.04 21.05 -16.82
N ARG A 355 27.86 21.47 -17.27
CA ARG A 355 26.83 22.07 -16.40
C ARG A 355 26.35 21.10 -15.32
N ILE A 356 26.16 19.83 -15.67
CA ILE A 356 25.81 18.77 -14.72
C ILE A 356 26.89 18.66 -13.64
N ARG A 357 28.17 18.67 -14.02
CA ARG A 357 29.29 18.61 -13.08
C ARG A 357 29.33 19.80 -12.12
N GLU A 358 29.11 21.02 -12.62
CA GLU A 358 29.03 22.23 -11.80
C GLU A 358 27.92 22.13 -10.73
N VAL A 359 26.75 21.59 -11.10
CA VAL A 359 25.64 21.37 -10.17
C VAL A 359 25.99 20.30 -9.14
N ILE A 360 26.60 19.18 -9.56
CA ILE A 360 27.03 18.10 -8.66
C ILE A 360 28.04 18.63 -7.64
N GLU A 361 29.08 19.35 -8.09
CA GLU A 361 30.10 19.93 -7.23
C GLU A 361 29.49 20.90 -6.21
N ARG A 362 28.63 21.83 -6.67
CA ARG A 362 27.94 22.78 -5.80
C ARG A 362 27.07 22.09 -4.74
N ARG A 363 26.32 21.05 -5.13
CA ARG A 363 25.38 20.34 -4.24
C ARG A 363 26.08 19.41 -3.25
N THR A 364 27.27 18.90 -3.59
CA THR A 364 27.97 17.90 -2.77
C THR A 364 29.21 18.42 -2.05
N ALA A 365 29.55 19.72 -2.21
CA ALA A 365 30.73 20.35 -1.64
C ALA A 365 30.89 20.16 -0.11
N GLU A 366 29.77 20.12 0.62
CA GLU A 366 29.77 20.01 2.08
C GLU A 366 29.75 18.56 2.59
N VAL A 367 29.53 17.57 1.72
CA VAL A 367 29.48 16.16 2.10
C VAL A 367 30.91 15.63 2.26
N PRO A 368 31.26 14.96 3.38
CA PRO A 368 32.59 14.42 3.56
C PRO A 368 32.99 13.44 2.46
N VAL A 369 34.21 13.58 1.93
CA VAL A 369 34.74 12.75 0.82
C VAL A 369 34.74 11.25 1.16
N ALA A 370 35.03 10.91 2.43
CA ALA A 370 34.95 9.53 2.92
C ALA A 370 33.55 8.95 2.74
N ASP A 371 32.51 9.70 3.06
CA ASP A 371 31.12 9.25 2.93
C ASP A 371 30.69 9.17 1.46
N LEU A 372 31.09 10.13 0.61
CA LEU A 372 30.82 10.14 -0.84
C LEU A 372 31.32 8.85 -1.51
N THR A 373 32.48 8.34 -1.09
CA THR A 373 33.04 7.10 -1.62
C THR A 373 32.16 5.90 -1.29
N VAL A 374 31.65 5.83 -0.05
CA VAL A 374 30.80 4.73 0.44
C VAL A 374 29.45 4.70 -0.29
N VAL A 375 28.88 5.86 -0.60
CA VAL A 375 27.56 5.97 -1.25
C VAL A 375 27.60 5.86 -2.77
N GLY A 376 28.75 5.49 -3.35
CA GLY A 376 28.89 5.28 -4.79
C GLY A 376 28.87 6.56 -5.64
N PHE A 377 29.32 7.68 -5.08
CA PHE A 377 29.28 9.01 -5.72
C PHE A 377 29.84 9.02 -7.14
N HIS A 378 30.99 8.38 -7.40
CA HIS A 378 31.63 8.41 -8.72
C HIS A 378 30.78 7.75 -9.80
N ALA A 379 30.15 6.60 -9.50
CA ALA A 379 29.28 5.92 -10.45
C ALA A 379 28.00 6.73 -10.71
N TRP A 380 27.44 7.33 -9.66
CA TRP A 380 26.27 8.19 -9.73
C TRP A 380 26.54 9.47 -10.56
N ALA A 381 27.63 10.19 -10.27
CA ALA A 381 28.02 11.38 -11.00
C ALA A 381 28.31 11.07 -12.48
N HIS A 382 29.00 9.96 -12.75
CA HIS A 382 29.28 9.51 -14.11
C HIS A 382 28.00 9.19 -14.90
N ALA A 383 27.00 8.57 -14.27
CA ALA A 383 25.72 8.31 -14.92
C ALA A 383 24.97 9.61 -15.23
N LEU A 384 24.95 10.55 -14.27
CA LEU A 384 24.34 11.87 -14.45
C LEU A 384 24.95 12.63 -15.62
N GLU A 385 26.28 12.64 -15.72
CA GLU A 385 27.01 13.26 -16.83
C GLU A 385 26.66 12.65 -18.19
N ARG A 386 26.09 11.43 -18.25
CA ARG A 386 25.59 10.79 -19.48
C ARG A 386 24.09 11.00 -19.70
N GLY A 387 23.44 11.79 -18.83
CA GLY A 387 22.02 12.12 -18.92
C GLY A 387 21.08 11.04 -18.38
N VAL A 388 21.57 10.10 -17.57
CA VAL A 388 20.78 9.01 -16.99
C VAL A 388 20.91 9.01 -15.46
N ALA A 389 19.80 8.82 -14.75
CA ALA A 389 19.81 8.73 -13.29
C ALA A 389 18.87 7.66 -12.73
N ALA A 390 19.14 7.24 -11.49
CA ALA A 390 18.16 6.54 -10.65
C ALA A 390 17.48 7.55 -9.72
N HIS A 391 16.22 7.28 -9.35
CA HIS A 391 15.47 8.06 -8.36
C HIS A 391 14.64 7.15 -7.46
N HIS A 392 15.04 7.03 -6.19
CA HIS A 392 14.30 6.27 -5.19
C HIS A 392 14.64 6.68 -3.76
N ALA A 393 13.79 6.29 -2.81
CA ALA A 393 13.94 6.64 -1.39
C ALA A 393 15.27 6.21 -0.74
N GLY A 394 15.96 5.19 -1.27
CA GLY A 394 17.26 4.74 -0.75
C GLY A 394 18.47 5.60 -1.14
N LEU A 395 18.29 6.60 -2.02
CA LEU A 395 19.33 7.58 -2.33
C LEU A 395 19.42 8.62 -1.22
N LEU A 396 20.62 9.17 -1.02
CA LEU A 396 20.80 10.34 -0.16
C LEU A 396 19.88 11.49 -0.60
N PRO A 397 19.35 12.30 0.33
CA PRO A 397 18.57 13.50 0.01
C PRO A 397 19.27 14.39 -1.03
N VAL A 398 20.57 14.64 -0.88
CA VAL A 398 21.41 15.41 -1.84
C VAL A 398 21.23 14.91 -3.26
N PHE A 399 21.33 13.59 -3.43
CA PHE A 399 21.41 12.97 -4.75
C PHE A 399 20.04 13.02 -5.41
N LYS A 400 18.97 12.79 -4.65
CA LYS A 400 17.60 12.92 -5.15
C LYS A 400 17.31 14.33 -5.63
N GLU A 401 17.59 15.34 -4.81
CA GLU A 401 17.36 16.74 -5.16
C GLU A 401 18.21 17.21 -6.34
N THR A 402 19.46 16.73 -6.41
CA THR A 402 20.32 16.99 -7.57
C THR A 402 19.74 16.38 -8.85
N VAL A 403 19.24 15.15 -8.80
CA VAL A 403 18.54 14.52 -9.94
C VAL A 403 17.29 15.30 -10.33
N GLU A 404 16.50 15.76 -9.35
CA GLU A 404 15.29 16.55 -9.57
C GLU A 404 15.57 17.90 -10.22
N GLU A 405 16.60 18.61 -9.75
CA GLU A 405 17.07 19.87 -10.34
C GLU A 405 17.53 19.66 -11.79
N LEU A 406 18.40 18.67 -12.01
CA LEU A 406 18.96 18.39 -13.33
C LEU A 406 17.92 17.89 -14.34
N PHE A 407 16.92 17.11 -13.89
CA PHE A 407 15.83 16.66 -14.75
C PHE A 407 14.89 17.82 -15.11
N SER A 408 14.57 18.68 -14.14
CA SER A 408 13.73 19.86 -14.37
C SER A 408 14.41 20.88 -15.30
N ALA A 409 15.73 21.01 -15.21
CA ALA A 409 16.56 21.79 -16.14
C ALA A 409 16.69 21.14 -17.54
N GLY A 410 16.16 19.93 -17.72
CA GLY A 410 16.23 19.18 -18.98
C GLY A 410 17.62 18.63 -19.29
N LEU A 411 18.55 18.59 -18.32
CA LEU A 411 19.91 18.07 -18.50
C LEU A 411 19.94 16.54 -18.40
N VAL A 412 19.20 15.96 -17.45
CA VAL A 412 19.00 14.51 -17.37
C VAL A 412 17.81 14.13 -18.25
N LYS A 413 18.01 13.19 -19.18
CA LYS A 413 17.00 12.80 -20.19
C LYS A 413 16.23 11.55 -19.80
N VAL A 414 16.83 10.64 -19.02
CA VAL A 414 16.19 9.39 -18.59
C VAL A 414 16.36 9.20 -17.08
N VAL A 415 15.25 8.99 -16.37
CA VAL A 415 15.26 8.66 -14.93
C VAL A 415 14.60 7.32 -14.70
N TYR A 416 15.31 6.38 -14.08
CA TYR A 416 14.75 5.15 -13.56
C TYR A 416 14.24 5.37 -12.15
N ALA A 417 12.93 5.34 -11.96
CA ALA A 417 12.30 5.74 -10.71
C ALA A 417 11.46 4.64 -10.07
N THR A 418 11.36 4.67 -8.74
CA THR A 418 10.33 3.92 -8.02
C THR A 418 9.02 4.70 -7.94
N GLU A 419 7.92 4.04 -7.55
CA GLU A 419 6.59 4.66 -7.39
C GLU A 419 6.59 5.92 -6.51
N THR A 420 7.54 6.03 -5.57
CA THR A 420 7.67 7.20 -4.67
C THR A 420 7.88 8.52 -5.40
N LEU A 421 8.38 8.52 -6.63
CA LEU A 421 8.49 9.75 -7.44
C LEU A 421 7.13 10.28 -7.90
N ALA A 422 6.13 9.40 -8.08
CA ALA A 422 4.80 9.81 -8.51
C ALA A 422 4.01 10.54 -7.41
N LEU A 423 4.51 10.52 -6.18
CA LEU A 423 3.87 10.99 -4.96
C LEU A 423 4.23 12.46 -4.62
N GLY A 424 4.05 13.40 -5.56
CA GLY A 424 3.97 14.83 -5.22
C GLY A 424 5.20 15.73 -5.47
N ILE A 425 6.23 15.29 -6.19
CA ILE A 425 7.33 16.19 -6.65
C ILE A 425 7.02 16.68 -8.07
N ASN A 426 7.21 17.97 -8.37
CA ASN A 426 6.97 18.52 -9.71
C ASN A 426 8.09 18.14 -10.69
N MET A 427 8.07 16.89 -11.18
CA MET A 427 9.05 16.38 -12.14
C MET A 427 8.36 15.78 -13.38
N PRO A 428 7.72 16.62 -14.23
CA PRO A 428 6.99 16.13 -15.40
C PRO A 428 7.96 15.73 -16.54
N ALA A 429 7.68 14.60 -17.18
CA ALA A 429 8.44 14.07 -18.31
C ALA A 429 7.60 14.16 -19.59
N ARG A 430 8.21 14.09 -20.78
CA ARG A 430 7.42 13.91 -22.02
C ARG A 430 6.78 12.52 -22.05
N THR A 431 7.53 11.52 -21.60
CA THR A 431 7.12 10.12 -21.62
C THR A 431 7.26 9.44 -20.26
N VAL A 432 6.32 8.58 -19.93
CA VAL A 432 6.40 7.64 -18.80
C VAL A 432 6.42 6.22 -19.35
N VAL A 433 7.35 5.39 -18.87
CA VAL A 433 7.45 3.97 -19.22
C VAL A 433 7.20 3.11 -17.98
N LEU A 434 6.38 2.06 -18.10
CA LEU A 434 6.17 1.07 -17.05
C LEU A 434 6.85 -0.25 -17.45
N GLU A 435 7.89 -0.66 -16.72
CA GLU A 435 8.62 -1.93 -16.97
C GLU A 435 7.78 -3.15 -16.55
N SER A 436 6.92 -2.99 -15.55
CA SER A 436 6.04 -4.03 -15.00
C SER A 436 4.68 -3.40 -14.64
N LEU A 437 3.62 -4.22 -14.63
CA LEU A 437 2.31 -3.87 -14.07
C LEU A 437 2.04 -4.57 -12.73
N ARG A 438 3.04 -5.26 -12.19
CA ARG A 438 2.98 -5.94 -10.89
C ARG A 438 3.97 -5.32 -9.92
N LYS A 439 3.53 -5.09 -8.69
CA LYS A 439 4.35 -4.60 -7.58
C LYS A 439 4.23 -5.50 -6.37
N TRP A 440 5.23 -5.44 -5.48
CA TRP A 440 5.18 -6.11 -4.18
C TRP A 440 4.51 -5.20 -3.16
N ASN A 441 3.46 -5.65 -2.48
CA ASN A 441 2.75 -4.85 -1.47
C ASN A 441 3.15 -5.20 -0.02
N GLY A 442 4.28 -5.90 0.17
CA GLY A 442 4.72 -6.38 1.48
C GLY A 442 4.41 -7.86 1.73
N SER A 443 3.35 -8.41 1.10
CA SER A 443 2.94 -9.81 1.29
C SER A 443 2.83 -10.61 -0.01
N ALA A 444 2.47 -9.97 -1.12
CA ALA A 444 2.32 -10.63 -2.42
C ALA A 444 2.68 -9.69 -3.58
N HIS A 445 2.96 -10.29 -4.74
CA HIS A 445 2.99 -9.54 -5.99
C HIS A 445 1.57 -9.32 -6.49
N VAL A 446 1.13 -8.06 -6.48
CA VAL A 446 -0.20 -7.62 -6.90
C VAL A 446 -0.12 -6.79 -8.17
N THR A 447 -1.14 -6.88 -9.01
CA THR A 447 -1.28 -5.98 -10.17
C THR A 447 -1.57 -4.57 -9.69
N LEU A 448 -1.01 -3.57 -10.39
CA LEU A 448 -1.32 -2.16 -10.13
C LEU A 448 -2.83 -1.93 -10.19
N THR A 449 -3.32 -1.14 -9.25
CA THR A 449 -4.66 -0.58 -9.36
C THR A 449 -4.65 0.50 -10.43
N PRO A 450 -5.80 0.82 -11.06
CA PRO A 450 -5.76 1.86 -12.07
C PRO A 450 -5.60 3.28 -11.52
N GLY A 451 -5.71 3.46 -10.19
CA GLY A 451 -5.37 4.71 -9.51
C GLY A 451 -3.87 4.93 -9.48
N GLU A 452 -3.12 3.90 -9.07
CA GLU A 452 -1.66 3.88 -9.12
C GLU A 452 -1.17 4.07 -10.56
N TYR A 453 -1.81 3.39 -11.53
CA TYR A 453 -1.50 3.56 -12.95
C TYR A 453 -1.68 5.01 -13.42
N THR A 454 -2.79 5.66 -13.03
CA THR A 454 -3.09 7.06 -13.39
C THR A 454 -2.12 8.02 -12.71
N GLN A 455 -1.72 7.77 -11.46
CA GLN A 455 -0.71 8.58 -10.75
C GLN A 455 0.67 8.51 -11.44
N LEU A 456 1.10 7.30 -11.83
CA LEU A 456 2.39 7.10 -12.51
C LEU A 456 2.38 7.75 -13.91
N THR A 457 1.38 7.43 -14.72
CA THR A 457 1.28 7.93 -16.11
C THR A 457 0.91 9.41 -16.18
N GLY A 458 0.29 9.96 -15.12
CA GLY A 458 -0.02 11.38 -14.98
C GLY A 458 1.20 12.30 -15.02
N ARG A 459 2.42 11.76 -14.92
CA ARG A 459 3.69 12.49 -15.08
C ARG A 459 4.10 12.75 -16.53
N ALA A 460 3.46 12.11 -17.52
CA ALA A 460 3.80 12.25 -18.93
C ALA A 460 3.09 13.45 -19.59
N GLY A 461 3.80 14.35 -20.25
CA GLY A 461 3.28 15.56 -20.85
C GLY A 461 3.51 16.78 -19.95
N ARG A 462 4.41 17.67 -20.38
CA ARG A 462 4.77 18.91 -19.69
C ARG A 462 3.88 20.05 -20.20
N ARG A 463 3.09 20.65 -19.29
CA ARG A 463 2.20 21.78 -19.64
C ARG A 463 3.02 22.94 -20.21
N GLY A 464 2.56 23.49 -21.34
CA GLY A 464 3.21 24.60 -22.04
C GLY A 464 4.42 24.20 -22.90
N ILE A 465 4.84 22.93 -22.88
CA ILE A 465 5.98 22.42 -23.65
C ILE A 465 5.55 21.31 -24.60
N ASP A 466 4.82 20.31 -24.10
CA ASP A 466 4.37 19.15 -24.88
C ASP A 466 2.91 19.31 -25.32
N VAL A 467 2.62 18.93 -26.57
CA VAL A 467 1.24 18.89 -27.12
C VAL A 467 0.47 17.67 -26.60
N GLU A 468 1.17 16.55 -26.43
CA GLU A 468 0.66 15.30 -25.87
C GLU A 468 1.73 14.65 -25.00
N GLY A 469 1.29 13.89 -24.00
CA GLY A 469 2.14 13.04 -23.18
C GLY A 469 2.02 11.58 -23.61
N HIS A 470 3.07 10.79 -23.39
CA HIS A 470 3.10 9.40 -23.82
C HIS A 470 3.26 8.46 -22.62
N ALA A 471 2.37 7.48 -22.49
CA ALA A 471 2.48 6.39 -21.53
C ALA A 471 2.81 5.09 -22.27
N VAL A 472 3.94 4.46 -21.95
CA VAL A 472 4.46 3.28 -22.65
C VAL A 472 4.51 2.10 -21.69
N VAL A 473 3.82 1.00 -22.00
CA VAL A 473 3.92 -0.26 -21.25
C VAL A 473 4.80 -1.25 -21.99
N LEU A 474 5.78 -1.85 -21.30
CA LEU A 474 6.64 -2.86 -21.90
C LEU A 474 5.93 -4.21 -22.02
N ALA A 475 5.99 -4.83 -23.19
CA ALA A 475 5.38 -6.14 -23.41
C ALA A 475 6.12 -7.24 -22.64
N ALA A 476 5.40 -7.95 -21.79
CA ALA A 476 5.88 -9.09 -21.02
C ALA A 476 4.89 -10.26 -21.11
N ASP A 477 5.31 -11.45 -20.67
CA ASP A 477 4.50 -12.68 -20.73
C ASP A 477 3.11 -12.50 -20.08
N ASP A 478 3.06 -11.83 -18.93
CA ASP A 478 1.88 -11.60 -18.10
C ASP A 478 1.11 -10.30 -18.42
N VAL A 479 1.54 -9.52 -19.41
CA VAL A 479 0.95 -8.23 -19.74
C VAL A 479 0.18 -8.32 -21.05
N GLU A 480 -1.14 -8.36 -20.96
CA GLU A 480 -2.05 -8.32 -22.11
C GLU A 480 -2.46 -6.87 -22.44
N PRO A 481 -2.62 -6.50 -23.73
CA PRO A 481 -3.18 -5.20 -24.12
C PRO A 481 -4.54 -4.88 -23.47
N ALA A 482 -5.38 -5.90 -23.27
CA ALA A 482 -6.68 -5.73 -22.59
C ALA A 482 -6.53 -5.33 -21.11
N LEU A 483 -5.52 -5.85 -20.41
CA LEU A 483 -5.21 -5.44 -19.04
C LEU A 483 -4.79 -3.97 -19.00
N VAL A 484 -3.88 -3.56 -19.89
CA VAL A 484 -3.43 -2.16 -20.00
C VAL A 484 -4.62 -1.23 -20.27
N SER A 485 -5.51 -1.60 -21.19
CA SER A 485 -6.72 -0.83 -21.47
C SER A 485 -7.66 -0.73 -20.27
N SER A 486 -7.85 -1.83 -19.53
CA SER A 486 -8.63 -1.81 -18.29
C SER A 486 -8.03 -0.86 -17.25
N LEU A 487 -6.69 -0.80 -17.16
CA LEU A 487 -6.01 0.13 -16.26
C LEU A 487 -6.14 1.59 -16.73
N ALA A 488 -6.01 1.85 -18.03
CA ALA A 488 -6.13 3.20 -18.59
C ALA A 488 -7.57 3.74 -18.54
N SER A 489 -8.58 2.86 -18.50
CA SER A 489 -10.00 3.22 -18.59
C SER A 489 -10.57 3.86 -17.32
N ARG A 490 -10.18 3.39 -16.14
CA ARG A 490 -10.76 3.81 -14.86
C ARG A 490 -9.86 4.88 -14.23
N ARG A 491 -10.06 6.13 -14.64
CA ARG A 491 -9.22 7.29 -14.23
C ARG A 491 -9.40 7.72 -12.77
N THR A 492 -10.49 7.33 -12.12
CA THR A 492 -10.88 7.86 -10.80
C THR A 492 -11.22 6.76 -9.80
N TYR A 493 -10.85 6.98 -8.53
CA TYR A 493 -11.05 6.03 -7.41
C TYR A 493 -11.74 6.70 -6.24
N PRO A 494 -12.52 5.94 -5.45
CA PRO A 494 -13.08 6.48 -4.23
C PRO A 494 -11.96 6.64 -3.20
N LEU A 495 -11.87 7.83 -2.64
CA LEU A 495 -11.08 8.13 -1.47
C LEU A 495 -11.74 7.46 -0.25
N VAL A 496 -11.01 6.60 0.44
CA VAL A 496 -11.48 5.92 1.65
C VAL A 496 -10.67 6.44 2.84
N SER A 497 -11.36 6.90 3.88
CA SER A 497 -10.72 7.34 5.11
C SER A 497 -9.90 6.23 5.77
N ALA A 498 -8.70 6.57 6.23
CA ALA A 498 -7.90 5.72 7.12
C ALA A 498 -8.00 6.11 8.61
N PHE A 499 -8.90 7.04 8.95
CA PHE A 499 -9.00 7.61 10.30
C PHE A 499 -9.35 6.57 11.36
N ARG A 500 -8.55 6.55 12.42
CA ARG A 500 -8.78 5.73 13.62
C ARG A 500 -8.32 6.50 14.86
N PRO A 501 -9.03 6.39 15.99
CA PRO A 501 -8.58 7.00 17.21
C PRO A 501 -7.23 6.45 17.69
N THR A 502 -6.26 7.33 17.93
CA THR A 502 -4.95 6.99 18.52
C THR A 502 -4.86 7.39 19.99
N TYR A 503 -3.87 6.88 20.71
CA TYR A 503 -3.65 7.18 22.12
C TYR A 503 -3.33 8.65 22.36
N ASN A 504 -2.34 9.22 21.63
CA ASN A 504 -2.02 10.65 21.70
C ASN A 504 -3.23 11.55 21.38
N MET A 505 -4.02 11.19 20.37
CA MET A 505 -5.22 11.96 20.00
C MET A 505 -6.26 11.94 21.13
N ALA A 506 -6.49 10.77 21.74
CA ALA A 506 -7.45 10.64 22.84
C ALA A 506 -7.07 11.52 24.05
N VAL A 507 -5.80 11.52 24.48
CA VAL A 507 -5.36 12.39 25.59
C VAL A 507 -5.40 13.87 25.24
N ASN A 508 -5.07 14.26 24.00
CA ASN A 508 -5.16 15.66 23.57
C ASN A 508 -6.61 16.17 23.52
N LEU A 509 -7.53 15.34 23.02
CA LEU A 509 -8.96 15.65 22.99
C LEU A 509 -9.55 15.80 24.41
N LEU A 510 -9.27 14.83 25.28
CA LEU A 510 -9.75 14.82 26.67
C LEU A 510 -9.09 15.90 27.54
N GLY A 511 -7.88 16.36 27.18
CA GLY A 511 -7.22 17.47 27.85
C GLY A 511 -7.93 18.83 27.65
N ARG A 512 -8.78 18.94 26.63
CA ARG A 512 -9.43 20.20 26.22
C ARG A 512 -10.95 20.14 26.26
N SER A 513 -11.51 18.94 26.25
CA SER A 513 -12.95 18.72 26.10
C SER A 513 -13.41 17.54 26.94
N THR A 514 -14.72 17.43 27.13
CA THR A 514 -15.31 16.29 27.84
C THR A 514 -15.26 15.04 26.96
N ARG A 515 -15.33 13.85 27.56
CA ARG A 515 -15.41 12.59 26.81
C ARG A 515 -16.54 12.58 25.78
N GLN A 516 -17.71 13.08 26.16
CA GLN A 516 -18.86 13.19 25.27
C GLN A 516 -18.55 14.11 24.08
N ARG A 517 -17.93 15.27 24.33
CA ARG A 517 -17.59 16.21 23.26
C ARG A 517 -16.49 15.66 22.34
N ALA A 518 -15.48 15.00 22.90
CA ALA A 518 -14.45 14.31 22.13
C ALA A 518 -15.06 13.23 21.23
N ARG A 519 -16.03 12.47 21.75
CA ARG A 519 -16.79 11.49 20.99
C ARG A 519 -17.55 12.11 19.82
N GLU A 520 -18.30 13.18 20.06
CA GLU A 520 -19.04 13.91 19.00
C GLU A 520 -18.10 14.42 17.88
N VAL A 521 -16.93 14.93 18.26
CA VAL A 521 -15.90 15.37 17.32
C VAL A 521 -15.43 14.21 16.44
N LEU A 522 -15.16 13.04 17.01
CA LEU A 522 -14.75 11.85 16.26
C LEU A 522 -15.87 11.26 15.40
N GLU A 523 -17.12 11.40 15.82
CA GLU A 523 -18.29 11.02 15.04
C GLU A 523 -18.50 11.95 13.82
N SER A 524 -17.91 13.14 13.81
CA SER A 524 -17.86 14.02 12.63
C SER A 524 -16.73 13.69 11.63
N SER A 525 -15.93 12.63 11.88
CA SER A 525 -14.85 12.20 10.99
C SER A 525 -15.36 11.73 9.62
N PHE A 526 -14.48 11.77 8.60
CA PHE A 526 -14.83 11.28 7.28
C PHE A 526 -15.05 9.76 7.31
N ALA A 527 -14.28 9.02 8.12
CA ALA A 527 -14.53 7.60 8.37
C ALA A 527 -15.96 7.32 8.83
N GLN A 528 -16.47 8.09 9.79
CA GLN A 528 -17.84 7.92 10.28
C GLN A 528 -18.88 8.36 9.23
N PHE A 529 -18.63 9.46 8.53
CA PHE A 529 -19.50 9.93 7.43
C PHE A 529 -19.67 8.87 6.33
N GLN A 530 -18.57 8.25 5.88
CA GLN A 530 -18.61 7.15 4.90
C GLN A 530 -19.33 5.92 5.46
N ALA A 531 -19.13 5.61 6.75
CA ALA A 531 -19.83 4.51 7.40
C ALA A 531 -21.35 4.76 7.44
N ASP A 532 -21.79 5.97 7.76
CA ASP A 532 -23.20 6.35 7.86
C ASP A 532 -23.88 6.36 6.49
N ARG A 533 -23.23 6.94 5.46
CA ARG A 533 -23.71 6.88 4.07
C ARG A 533 -23.82 5.43 3.58
N GLY A 534 -22.80 4.61 3.87
CA GLY A 534 -22.82 3.18 3.59
C GLY A 534 -23.93 2.44 4.34
N VAL A 535 -24.28 2.86 5.56
CA VAL A 535 -25.43 2.34 6.32
C VAL A 535 -26.75 2.65 5.61
N VAL A 536 -26.93 3.86 5.05
CA VAL A 536 -28.14 4.20 4.29
C VAL A 536 -28.33 3.29 3.07
N GLU A 537 -27.25 3.03 2.32
CA GLU A 537 -27.29 2.11 1.17
C GLU A 537 -27.61 0.68 1.60
N LEU A 538 -26.97 0.20 2.67
CA LEU A 538 -27.24 -1.12 3.24
C LEU A 538 -28.66 -1.22 3.78
N ALA A 539 -29.20 -0.16 4.40
CA ALA A 539 -30.56 -0.10 4.91
C ALA A 539 -31.59 -0.13 3.76
N ALA A 540 -31.32 0.58 2.66
CA ALA A 540 -32.14 0.50 1.46
C ALA A 540 -32.12 -0.91 0.84
N GLN A 541 -30.94 -1.56 0.79
CA GLN A 541 -30.82 -2.95 0.36
C GLN A 541 -31.56 -3.92 1.31
N ALA A 542 -31.39 -3.76 2.62
CA ALA A 542 -32.06 -4.57 3.63
C ALA A 542 -33.59 -4.41 3.54
N ARG A 543 -34.09 -3.19 3.34
CA ARG A 543 -35.52 -2.92 3.11
C ARG A 543 -36.04 -3.60 1.85
N ARG A 544 -35.31 -3.51 0.73
CA ARG A 544 -35.66 -4.22 -0.52
C ARG A 544 -35.69 -5.74 -0.31
N ARG A 545 -34.72 -6.30 0.39
CA ARG A 545 -34.67 -7.73 0.72
C ARG A 545 -35.81 -8.14 1.64
N ARG A 546 -36.11 -7.37 2.70
CA ARG A 546 -37.26 -7.62 3.60
C ARG A 546 -38.60 -7.56 2.87
N HIS A 547 -38.77 -6.64 1.93
CA HIS A 547 -39.96 -6.62 1.09
C HIS A 547 -40.08 -7.89 0.23
N SER A 548 -38.97 -8.37 -0.34
CA SER A 548 -38.96 -9.66 -1.04
C SER A 548 -39.28 -10.84 -0.12
N VAL A 549 -38.83 -10.81 1.13
CA VAL A 549 -39.16 -11.83 2.14
C VAL A 549 -40.67 -11.82 2.41
N ALA A 550 -41.28 -10.66 2.67
CA ALA A 550 -42.71 -10.53 2.88
C ALA A 550 -43.55 -11.07 1.70
N GLY A 551 -43.17 -10.72 0.46
CA GLY A 551 -43.86 -11.26 -0.73
C GLY A 551 -43.70 -12.78 -0.93
N LEU A 552 -42.62 -13.38 -0.42
CA LEU A 552 -42.44 -14.83 -0.41
C LEU A 552 -43.23 -15.50 0.72
N GLU A 553 -43.44 -14.83 1.86
CA GLU A 553 -44.26 -15.33 2.96
C GLU A 553 -45.73 -15.48 2.56
N GLU A 554 -46.26 -14.52 1.79
CA GLU A 554 -47.62 -14.60 1.24
C GLU A 554 -47.79 -15.83 0.32
N GLN A 555 -46.75 -16.18 -0.45
CA GLN A 555 -46.73 -17.35 -1.35
C GLN A 555 -46.50 -18.68 -0.63
N MET A 556 -46.16 -18.65 0.66
CA MET A 556 -45.92 -19.83 1.49
C MET A 556 -47.13 -20.19 2.38
N ALA A 557 -48.28 -19.55 2.17
CA ALA A 557 -49.49 -19.81 2.92
C ALA A 557 -49.97 -21.26 2.74
N CYS A 558 -49.93 -22.05 3.82
CA CYS A 558 -50.39 -23.42 3.83
C CYS A 558 -51.65 -23.54 4.68
N HIS A 559 -52.67 -24.25 4.16
CA HIS A 559 -53.92 -24.49 4.87
C HIS A 559 -53.77 -25.38 6.11
N LEU A 560 -52.63 -26.05 6.30
CA LEU A 560 -52.35 -26.97 7.42
C LEU A 560 -51.51 -26.33 8.54
N GLY A 561 -51.04 -25.09 8.41
CA GLY A 561 -50.25 -24.42 9.45
C GLY A 561 -49.15 -23.51 8.88
N ASP A 562 -48.23 -23.08 9.75
CA ASP A 562 -47.14 -22.17 9.36
C ASP A 562 -46.05 -22.93 8.58
N PHE A 563 -46.00 -22.73 7.26
CA PHE A 563 -44.98 -23.35 6.43
C PHE A 563 -43.58 -22.76 6.66
N ARG A 564 -43.44 -21.59 7.30
CA ARG A 564 -42.15 -20.98 7.62
C ARG A 564 -41.38 -21.81 8.64
N GLU A 565 -42.06 -22.28 9.69
CA GLU A 565 -41.48 -23.20 10.68
C GLU A 565 -41.00 -24.50 10.01
N TYR A 566 -41.82 -25.06 9.12
CA TYR A 566 -41.47 -26.24 8.34
C TYR A 566 -40.25 -26.01 7.43
N ALA A 567 -40.17 -24.85 6.76
CA ALA A 567 -39.04 -24.47 5.92
C ALA A 567 -37.74 -24.28 6.73
N LEU A 568 -37.81 -23.69 7.93
CA LEU A 568 -36.68 -23.54 8.84
C LEU A 568 -36.17 -24.90 9.35
N LEU A 569 -37.06 -25.84 9.68
CA LEU A 569 -36.67 -27.21 10.05
C LEU A 569 -35.89 -27.91 8.93
N ARG A 570 -36.36 -27.79 7.68
CA ARG A 570 -35.63 -28.32 6.51
C ARG A 570 -34.26 -27.69 6.32
N GLN A 571 -34.16 -26.37 6.51
CA GLN A 571 -32.89 -25.66 6.40
C GLN A 571 -31.91 -26.10 7.51
N ARG A 572 -32.38 -26.21 8.76
CA ARG A 572 -31.55 -26.68 9.90
C ARG A 572 -31.03 -28.10 9.69
N ILE A 573 -31.83 -28.99 9.10
CA ILE A 573 -31.38 -30.34 8.71
C ILE A 573 -30.29 -30.25 7.65
N ALA A 574 -30.48 -29.46 6.59
CA ALA A 574 -29.51 -29.30 5.51
C ALA A 574 -28.17 -28.71 6.01
N ASP A 575 -28.23 -27.71 6.90
CA ASP A 575 -27.04 -27.08 7.48
C ASP A 575 -26.30 -28.06 8.40
N ALA A 576 -27.02 -28.80 9.25
CA ALA A 576 -26.42 -29.82 10.11
C ALA A 576 -25.77 -30.97 9.31
N GLU A 577 -26.38 -31.41 8.21
CA GLU A 577 -25.81 -32.40 7.29
C GLU A 577 -24.56 -31.87 6.57
N ALA A 578 -24.58 -30.60 6.16
CA ALA A 578 -23.42 -29.94 5.54
C ALA A 578 -22.25 -29.81 6.54
N ASP A 579 -22.54 -29.44 7.80
CA ASP A 579 -21.54 -29.36 8.87
C ASP A 579 -20.93 -30.72 9.17
N LEU A 580 -21.75 -31.76 9.33
CA LEU A 580 -21.29 -33.13 9.54
C LEU A 580 -20.42 -33.61 8.36
N SER A 581 -20.80 -33.29 7.12
CA SER A 581 -20.00 -33.60 5.93
C SER A 581 -18.64 -32.88 5.92
N ARG A 582 -18.61 -31.60 6.32
CA ARG A 582 -17.37 -30.82 6.44
C ARG A 582 -16.46 -31.37 7.53
N GLN A 583 -17.00 -31.67 8.71
CA GLN A 583 -16.27 -32.26 9.83
C GLN A 583 -15.69 -33.63 9.45
N ASN A 584 -16.50 -34.50 8.83
CA ASN A 584 -16.04 -35.79 8.33
C ASN A 584 -14.91 -35.65 7.30
N ARG A 585 -14.98 -34.65 6.41
CA ARG A 585 -13.92 -34.38 5.43
C ARG A 585 -12.63 -33.88 6.09
N ALA A 586 -12.74 -32.98 7.08
CA ALA A 586 -11.60 -32.45 7.82
C ALA A 586 -10.90 -33.53 8.67
N SER A 587 -11.68 -34.38 9.35
CA SER A 587 -11.14 -35.53 10.10
C SER A 587 -10.41 -36.49 9.17
N ARG A 588 -11.05 -36.89 8.04
CA ARG A 588 -10.42 -37.77 7.04
C ARG A 588 -9.14 -37.19 6.46
N ARG A 589 -9.09 -35.88 6.20
CA ARG A 589 -7.89 -35.18 5.73
C ARG A 589 -6.77 -35.24 6.76
N THR A 590 -7.10 -35.07 8.04
CA THR A 590 -6.14 -35.14 9.15
C THR A 590 -5.60 -36.56 9.33
N ASP A 591 -6.47 -37.57 9.31
CA ASP A 591 -6.07 -38.98 9.42
C ASP A 591 -5.21 -39.42 8.22
N THR A 592 -5.59 -39.00 7.01
CA THR A 592 -4.81 -39.24 5.78
C THR A 592 -3.44 -38.58 5.86
N SER A 593 -3.35 -37.35 6.38
CA SER A 593 -2.07 -36.65 6.54
C SER A 593 -1.15 -37.37 7.54
N ARG A 594 -1.70 -37.87 8.66
CA ARG A 594 -0.93 -38.69 9.62
C ARG A 594 -0.44 -39.99 8.99
N GLU A 595 -1.30 -40.68 8.24
CA GLU A 595 -0.93 -41.93 7.57
C GLU A 595 0.15 -41.73 6.49
N MET A 596 0.00 -40.69 5.67
CA MET A 596 0.98 -40.36 4.63
C MET A 596 2.34 -40.00 5.23
N SER A 597 2.35 -39.28 6.36
CA SER A 597 3.59 -38.93 7.07
C SER A 597 4.31 -40.13 7.69
N SER A 598 3.60 -41.25 7.91
CA SER A 598 4.18 -42.48 8.47
C SER A 598 4.85 -43.39 7.44
N LEU A 599 4.65 -43.12 6.14
CA LEU A 599 5.20 -43.91 5.04
C LEU A 599 6.66 -43.57 4.77
N ARG A 600 7.40 -44.53 4.22
CA ARG A 600 8.82 -44.38 3.88
C ARG A 600 9.08 -44.78 2.43
N ARG A 601 10.22 -44.33 1.88
CA ARG A 601 10.70 -44.78 0.57
C ARG A 601 10.78 -46.31 0.54
N GLY A 602 10.20 -46.89 -0.50
CA GLY A 602 10.10 -48.33 -0.69
C GLY A 602 8.79 -48.94 -0.18
N ASP A 603 7.96 -48.24 0.57
CA ASP A 603 6.64 -48.77 0.95
C ASP A 603 5.76 -48.97 -0.29
N VAL A 604 5.07 -50.11 -0.36
CA VAL A 604 4.05 -50.38 -1.37
C VAL A 604 2.70 -49.96 -0.81
N VAL A 605 2.01 -49.11 -1.55
CA VAL A 605 0.75 -48.50 -1.13
C VAL A 605 -0.37 -48.75 -2.12
N VAL A 606 -1.59 -48.84 -1.60
CA VAL A 606 -2.84 -48.81 -2.34
C VAL A 606 -3.54 -47.48 -2.12
N PHE A 607 -3.93 -46.85 -3.22
CA PHE A 607 -4.68 -45.60 -3.21
C PHE A 607 -5.75 -45.62 -4.29
N ARG A 608 -6.83 -44.85 -4.08
CA ARG A 608 -7.91 -44.72 -5.06
C ARG A 608 -7.74 -43.47 -5.90
N THR A 609 -7.84 -43.63 -7.21
CA THR A 609 -7.91 -42.54 -8.18
C THR A 609 -9.20 -42.69 -8.98
N GLY A 610 -10.18 -41.82 -8.70
CA GLY A 610 -11.54 -41.98 -9.21
C GLY A 610 -12.21 -43.24 -8.63
N ARG A 611 -12.74 -44.12 -9.48
CA ARG A 611 -13.42 -45.37 -9.06
C ARG A 611 -12.52 -46.62 -9.00
N ARG A 612 -11.22 -46.51 -9.31
CA ARG A 612 -10.28 -47.65 -9.35
C ARG A 612 -9.24 -47.55 -8.23
N SER A 613 -8.98 -48.67 -7.56
CA SER A 613 -7.83 -48.83 -6.67
C SER A 613 -6.58 -49.12 -7.50
N ARG A 614 -5.46 -48.49 -7.16
CA ARG A 614 -4.16 -48.69 -7.81
C ARG A 614 -3.08 -48.97 -6.78
N HIS A 615 -2.06 -49.70 -7.20
CA HIS A 615 -0.85 -49.94 -6.41
C HIS A 615 0.28 -49.05 -6.89
N GLY A 616 1.14 -48.64 -5.96
CA GLY A 616 2.39 -47.99 -6.30
C GLY A 616 3.43 -48.11 -5.20
N VAL A 617 4.68 -47.86 -5.55
CA VAL A 617 5.80 -47.84 -4.60
C VAL A 617 6.20 -46.40 -4.30
N VAL A 618 6.35 -46.07 -3.03
CA VAL A 618 6.77 -44.74 -2.56
C VAL A 618 8.24 -44.53 -2.92
N LEU A 619 8.53 -43.46 -3.65
CA LEU A 619 9.88 -43.05 -4.06
C LEU A 619 10.44 -41.96 -3.14
N GLU A 620 9.60 -40.98 -2.81
CA GLU A 620 9.97 -39.83 -1.99
C GLU A 620 8.81 -39.44 -1.09
N VAL A 621 9.15 -38.95 0.10
CA VAL A 621 8.23 -38.38 1.09
C VAL A 621 8.75 -36.97 1.37
N GLY A 622 7.90 -35.97 1.16
CA GLY A 622 8.24 -34.56 1.40
C GLY A 622 7.04 -33.78 1.87
N GLU A 623 7.22 -32.46 1.98
CA GLU A 623 6.18 -31.52 2.31
C GLU A 623 6.11 -30.44 1.23
N ASP A 624 4.92 -29.93 0.96
CA ASP A 624 4.77 -28.76 0.10
C ASP A 624 5.06 -27.45 0.86
N ARG A 625 4.95 -26.30 0.17
CA ARG A 625 5.18 -24.97 0.77
C ARG A 625 4.24 -24.61 1.93
N THR A 626 3.20 -25.41 2.15
CA THR A 626 2.20 -25.25 3.22
C THR A 626 2.39 -26.28 4.34
N ALA A 627 3.52 -27.01 4.35
CA ALA A 627 3.79 -28.12 5.27
C ALA A 627 2.78 -29.28 5.16
N THR A 628 2.12 -29.45 4.00
CA THR A 628 1.23 -30.59 3.74
C THR A 628 2.04 -31.77 3.20
N PRO A 629 1.87 -33.01 3.73
CA PRO A 629 2.65 -34.17 3.28
C PRO A 629 2.36 -34.54 1.82
N ALA A 630 3.41 -34.73 1.03
CA ALA A 630 3.36 -35.12 -0.37
C ALA A 630 4.20 -36.39 -0.61
N LEU A 631 3.58 -37.39 -1.25
CA LEU A 631 4.22 -38.66 -1.60
C LEU A 631 4.45 -38.73 -3.11
N THR A 632 5.68 -38.95 -3.54
CA THR A 632 5.97 -39.30 -4.93
C THR A 632 5.92 -40.81 -5.06
N VAL A 633 4.98 -41.33 -5.85
CA VAL A 633 4.70 -42.77 -5.98
C VAL A 633 4.85 -43.22 -7.44
N LEU A 634 5.51 -44.34 -7.68
CA LEU A 634 5.55 -45.01 -8.99
C LEU A 634 4.43 -46.05 -9.06
N GLY A 635 3.45 -45.83 -9.93
CA GLY A 635 2.33 -46.73 -10.15
C GLY A 635 2.69 -47.97 -10.97
N GLU A 636 1.84 -48.99 -10.88
CA GLU A 636 1.89 -50.21 -11.71
C GLU A 636 1.83 -49.93 -13.22
N ASP A 637 1.33 -48.76 -13.64
CA ASP A 637 1.24 -48.30 -15.03
C ASP A 637 2.48 -47.50 -15.50
N SER A 638 3.59 -47.60 -14.76
CA SER A 638 4.85 -46.88 -15.03
C SER A 638 4.74 -45.34 -14.97
N ARG A 639 3.67 -44.81 -14.37
CA ARG A 639 3.51 -43.36 -14.14
C ARG A 639 3.98 -42.97 -12.75
N VAL A 640 4.67 -41.82 -12.67
CA VAL A 640 5.01 -41.19 -11.40
C VAL A 640 3.89 -40.22 -11.04
N LEU A 641 3.33 -40.37 -9.84
CA LEU A 641 2.22 -39.59 -9.32
C LEU A 641 2.64 -38.92 -8.01
N THR A 642 2.25 -37.66 -7.83
CA THR A 642 2.37 -36.98 -6.53
C THR A 642 1.02 -37.08 -5.82
N LEU A 643 0.99 -37.80 -4.71
CA LEU A 643 -0.18 -37.95 -3.86
C LEU A 643 -0.09 -36.93 -2.73
N SER A 644 -1.21 -36.28 -2.44
CA SER A 644 -1.43 -35.37 -1.32
C SER A 644 -2.79 -35.71 -0.69
N PRO A 645 -3.08 -35.29 0.55
CA PRO A 645 -4.40 -35.47 1.16
C PRO A 645 -5.57 -34.97 0.29
N ASP A 646 -5.32 -34.00 -0.60
CA ASP A 646 -6.33 -33.44 -1.51
C ASP A 646 -6.51 -34.29 -2.79
N THR A 647 -5.47 -35.00 -3.24
CA THR A 647 -5.55 -35.85 -4.44
C THR A 647 -6.00 -37.29 -4.15
N VAL A 648 -5.87 -37.75 -2.91
CA VAL A 648 -6.32 -39.07 -2.45
C VAL A 648 -7.18 -38.94 -1.17
N PRO A 649 -8.41 -38.39 -1.28
CA PRO A 649 -9.28 -38.12 -0.13
C PRO A 649 -9.78 -39.38 0.61
N ASP A 650 -9.70 -40.55 -0.04
CA ASP A 650 -10.01 -41.86 0.55
C ASP A 650 -8.82 -42.44 1.35
N GLY A 651 -7.68 -41.73 1.40
CA GLY A 651 -6.46 -42.14 2.10
C GLY A 651 -5.54 -43.06 1.28
N VAL A 652 -4.43 -43.44 1.92
CA VAL A 652 -3.40 -44.32 1.35
C VAL A 652 -3.14 -45.47 2.33
N VAL A 653 -3.17 -46.71 1.85
CA VAL A 653 -2.98 -47.91 2.68
C VAL A 653 -1.66 -48.58 2.32
N ARG A 654 -0.75 -48.74 3.29
CA ARG A 654 0.45 -49.56 3.11
C ARG A 654 0.07 -51.04 3.03
N VAL A 655 0.45 -51.70 1.94
CA VAL A 655 0.22 -53.13 1.69
C VAL A 655 1.51 -53.97 1.70
N GLY A 656 2.67 -53.33 1.76
CA GLY A 656 3.95 -53.98 2.03
C GLY A 656 5.12 -53.05 1.76
N SER A 657 6.28 -53.62 1.44
CA SER A 657 7.49 -52.84 1.11
C SER A 657 8.34 -53.54 0.05
N LEU A 658 9.07 -52.75 -0.71
CA LEU A 658 9.99 -53.16 -1.75
C LEU A 658 11.31 -52.42 -1.54
N ARG A 659 12.45 -53.13 -1.63
CA ARG A 659 13.76 -52.45 -1.55
C ARG A 659 13.97 -51.56 -2.78
N VAL A 660 14.01 -50.25 -2.56
CA VAL A 660 14.33 -49.21 -3.56
C VAL A 660 15.66 -48.57 -3.15
N SER A 661 16.70 -48.74 -3.98
CA SER A 661 17.99 -48.07 -3.74
C SER A 661 17.86 -46.55 -3.93
N GLU A 662 18.62 -45.77 -3.17
CA GLU A 662 18.66 -44.30 -3.28
C GLU A 662 19.14 -43.84 -4.67
N THR A 663 19.94 -44.67 -5.34
CA THR A 663 20.51 -44.42 -6.67
C THR A 663 19.56 -44.68 -7.85
N VAL A 664 18.35 -45.18 -7.61
CA VAL A 664 17.37 -45.46 -8.68
C VAL A 664 16.80 -44.15 -9.20
N ASP A 665 17.02 -43.86 -10.48
CA ASP A 665 16.46 -42.69 -11.17
C ASP A 665 15.28 -43.11 -12.07
N VAL A 666 14.06 -42.77 -11.64
CA VAL A 666 12.83 -43.06 -12.39
C VAL A 666 12.68 -42.27 -13.69
N ARG A 667 13.56 -41.30 -13.97
CA ARG A 667 13.65 -40.63 -15.28
C ARG A 667 14.27 -41.52 -16.34
N ARG A 668 15.02 -42.56 -15.94
CA ARG A 668 15.60 -43.55 -16.86
C ARG A 668 14.61 -44.68 -17.12
N PRO A 669 14.14 -44.88 -18.36
CA PRO A 669 13.11 -45.89 -18.67
C PRO A 669 13.46 -47.30 -18.19
N ARG A 670 14.73 -47.73 -18.35
CA ARG A 670 15.18 -49.08 -17.94
C ARG A 670 15.10 -49.33 -16.45
N GLU A 671 15.41 -48.34 -15.61
CA GLU A 671 15.38 -48.47 -14.15
C GLU A 671 13.93 -48.42 -13.63
N ARG A 672 13.12 -47.53 -14.21
CA ARG A 672 11.67 -47.45 -13.95
C ARG A 672 10.96 -48.76 -14.28
N ASP A 673 11.16 -49.30 -15.48
CA ASP A 673 10.46 -50.50 -15.94
C ASP A 673 10.91 -51.74 -15.13
N ARG A 674 12.16 -51.79 -14.66
CA ARG A 674 12.65 -52.83 -13.73
C ARG A 674 11.97 -52.75 -12.36
N LEU A 675 11.76 -51.54 -11.85
CA LEU A 675 11.08 -51.33 -10.56
C LEU A 675 9.59 -51.67 -10.64
N VAL A 676 8.93 -51.32 -11.74
CA VAL A 676 7.54 -51.72 -12.03
C VAL A 676 7.44 -53.23 -12.19
N GLY A 677 8.38 -53.88 -12.88
CA GLY A 677 8.43 -55.33 -13.00
C GLY A 677 8.47 -56.03 -11.64
N ARG A 678 9.32 -55.53 -10.71
CA ARG A 678 9.40 -56.04 -9.33
C ARG A 678 8.12 -55.78 -8.52
N LEU A 679 7.46 -54.64 -8.73
CA LEU A 679 6.17 -54.34 -8.10
C LEU A 679 5.09 -55.31 -8.58
N VAL A 680 4.98 -55.53 -9.90
CA VAL A 680 4.00 -56.47 -10.50
C VAL A 680 4.28 -57.90 -10.07
N GLU A 681 5.54 -58.32 -9.98
CA GLU A 681 5.94 -59.64 -9.48
C GLU A 681 5.62 -59.83 -7.99
N ALA A 682 5.84 -58.81 -7.16
CA ALA A 682 5.46 -58.82 -5.75
C ALA A 682 3.93 -58.89 -5.55
N LEU A 683 3.14 -58.24 -6.42
CA LEU A 683 1.69 -58.34 -6.41
C LEU A 683 1.19 -59.72 -6.87
N ARG A 684 1.83 -60.32 -7.88
CA ARG A 684 1.44 -61.65 -8.42
C ARG A 684 1.84 -62.83 -7.53
N SER A 685 2.90 -62.71 -6.75
CA SER A 685 3.39 -63.78 -5.87
C SER A 685 2.57 -63.94 -4.57
N GLY A 686 1.52 -63.15 -4.38
CA GLY A 686 0.62 -63.24 -3.22
C GLY A 686 1.24 -62.80 -1.88
N GLY A 687 2.50 -62.33 -1.88
CA GLY A 687 3.24 -61.94 -0.68
C GLY A 687 2.70 -60.69 0.04
N LEU A 688 1.73 -59.99 -0.56
CA LEU A 688 1.14 -58.74 -0.06
C LEU A 688 -0.32 -58.90 0.40
N GLU A 689 -0.97 -60.06 0.18
CA GLU A 689 -2.40 -60.27 0.50
C GLU A 689 -2.67 -60.61 1.98
N GLN A 690 -1.65 -60.97 2.77
CA GLN A 690 -1.81 -61.35 4.18
C GLN A 690 -1.91 -60.16 5.16
N GLU A 691 -1.37 -58.97 4.83
CA GLU A 691 -1.48 -57.77 5.69
C GLU A 691 -2.81 -57.02 5.49
N GLU A 692 -3.41 -57.10 4.29
CA GLU A 692 -4.66 -56.39 3.94
C GLU A 692 -5.86 -56.91 4.75
N ARG A 693 -5.89 -58.22 5.04
CA ARG A 693 -6.94 -58.85 5.86
C ARG A 693 -6.80 -58.61 7.36
N ARG A 694 -5.58 -58.36 7.87
CA ARG A 694 -5.31 -58.21 9.31
C ARG A 694 -5.63 -56.81 9.85
N ARG A 695 -5.56 -55.77 9.00
CA ARG A 695 -5.90 -54.38 9.38
C ARG A 695 -7.35 -53.96 9.10
N ARG A 696 -8.05 -54.64 8.18
CA ARG A 696 -9.47 -54.36 7.90
C ARG A 696 -10.40 -54.71 9.08
N ARG A 697 -9.95 -55.56 10.02
CA ARG A 697 -10.66 -55.89 11.28
C ARG A 697 -10.38 -54.92 12.44
N THR A 698 -9.30 -54.13 12.39
CA THR A 698 -8.93 -53.16 13.45
C THR A 698 -9.34 -51.72 13.15
N ARG A 699 -9.87 -51.42 11.96
CA ARG A 699 -10.34 -50.08 11.55
C ARG A 699 -11.85 -49.85 11.73
N GLY A 700 -12.55 -50.80 12.34
CA GLY A 700 -13.99 -50.72 12.63
C GLY A 700 -14.36 -50.00 13.92
N GLY A 701 -13.39 -49.50 14.70
CA GLY A 701 -13.67 -48.80 15.94
C GLY A 701 -12.52 -47.87 16.30
N GLY A 702 -12.75 -46.56 16.19
CA GLY A 702 -11.75 -45.55 16.53
C GLY A 702 -12.12 -44.20 15.93
N GLY A 703 -12.97 -43.47 16.65
CA GLY A 703 -13.24 -42.05 16.39
C GLY A 703 -14.70 -41.71 16.01
N SER A 704 -15.69 -42.14 16.80
CA SER A 704 -17.08 -41.66 16.66
C SER A 704 -17.60 -40.85 17.85
N ASP A 705 -16.76 -40.48 18.81
CA ASP A 705 -17.22 -39.79 20.04
C ASP A 705 -17.64 -38.33 19.79
N GLY A 706 -17.27 -37.73 18.65
CA GLY A 706 -17.72 -36.39 18.24
C GLY A 706 -18.88 -36.37 17.22
N THR A 707 -19.09 -37.45 16.47
CA THR A 707 -20.12 -37.52 15.42
C THR A 707 -21.48 -38.01 15.92
N GLY A 708 -21.50 -38.73 17.05
CA GLY A 708 -22.75 -39.24 17.66
C GLY A 708 -23.75 -38.13 17.96
N GLY A 709 -23.31 -37.08 18.65
CA GLY A 709 -24.19 -35.94 18.99
C GLY A 709 -24.69 -35.14 17.77
N ALA A 710 -23.90 -35.05 16.70
CA ALA A 710 -24.34 -34.40 15.46
C ALA A 710 -25.39 -35.24 14.71
N GLN A 711 -25.22 -36.57 14.71
CA GLN A 711 -26.16 -37.52 14.11
C GLN A 711 -27.49 -37.54 14.87
N GLU A 712 -27.44 -37.61 16.21
CA GLU A 712 -28.61 -37.53 17.10
C GLU A 712 -29.39 -36.23 16.90
N ARG A 713 -28.69 -35.10 16.73
CA ARG A 713 -29.31 -33.80 16.44
C ARG A 713 -30.04 -33.78 15.09
N ILE A 714 -29.46 -34.39 14.05
CA ILE A 714 -30.11 -34.51 12.74
C ILE A 714 -31.36 -35.39 12.84
N GLU A 715 -31.31 -36.49 13.60
CA GLU A 715 -32.44 -37.38 13.82
C GLU A 715 -33.57 -36.71 14.61
N ALA A 716 -33.24 -35.93 15.64
CA ALA A 716 -34.18 -35.12 16.39
C ALA A 716 -34.89 -34.09 15.47
N LEU A 717 -34.13 -33.33 14.68
CA LEU A 717 -34.70 -32.36 13.71
C LEU A 717 -35.60 -33.05 12.66
N ARG A 718 -35.24 -34.25 12.20
CA ARG A 718 -36.07 -35.05 11.29
C ARG A 718 -37.34 -35.57 11.95
N HIS A 719 -37.31 -35.84 13.26
CA HIS A 719 -38.51 -36.19 14.02
C HIS A 719 -39.44 -34.97 14.15
N GLU A 720 -38.92 -33.81 14.57
CA GLU A 720 -39.67 -32.55 14.64
C GLU A 720 -40.31 -32.19 13.29
N MET A 721 -39.55 -32.30 12.19
CA MET A 721 -40.07 -32.05 10.84
C MET A 721 -41.17 -33.03 10.42
N ARG A 722 -41.15 -34.28 10.89
CA ARG A 722 -42.21 -35.27 10.60
C ARG A 722 -43.47 -35.03 11.42
N ALA A 723 -43.32 -34.54 12.66
CA ALA A 723 -44.43 -34.20 13.54
C ALA A 723 -45.16 -32.90 13.12
N HIS A 724 -44.52 -32.04 12.33
CA HIS A 724 -45.09 -30.76 11.91
C HIS A 724 -46.31 -30.94 10.96
N PRO A 725 -47.45 -30.25 11.19
CA PRO A 725 -48.68 -30.40 10.40
C PRO A 725 -48.51 -30.24 8.87
N CYS A 726 -47.69 -29.30 8.44
CA CYS A 726 -47.39 -29.07 7.02
C CYS A 726 -46.64 -30.23 6.33
N HIS A 727 -46.16 -31.25 7.06
CA HIS A 727 -45.53 -32.44 6.48
C HIS A 727 -46.49 -33.24 5.59
N ALA A 728 -47.79 -33.19 5.90
CA ALA A 728 -48.86 -33.86 5.19
C ALA A 728 -49.47 -33.03 4.03
N CYS A 729 -48.96 -31.84 3.75
CA CYS A 729 -49.47 -30.98 2.68
C CYS A 729 -49.27 -31.62 1.29
N PRO A 730 -50.30 -31.65 0.41
CA PRO A 730 -50.17 -32.13 -0.96
C PRO A 730 -49.19 -31.31 -1.81
N ASP A 731 -49.20 -29.98 -1.65
CA ASP A 731 -48.36 -29.03 -2.40
C ASP A 731 -47.03 -28.71 -1.69
N ARG A 732 -46.61 -29.58 -0.77
CA ARG A 732 -45.43 -29.38 0.10
C ARG A 732 -44.16 -29.04 -0.67
N GLU A 733 -43.91 -29.67 -1.81
CA GLU A 733 -42.66 -29.44 -2.57
C GLU A 733 -42.64 -28.08 -3.28
N GLU A 734 -43.82 -27.55 -3.65
CA GLU A 734 -43.96 -26.21 -4.21
C GLU A 734 -43.71 -25.15 -3.12
N HIS A 735 -44.39 -25.28 -1.98
CA HIS A 735 -44.13 -24.46 -0.80
C HIS A 735 -42.66 -24.56 -0.35
N ALA A 736 -42.02 -25.75 -0.43
CA ALA A 736 -40.61 -25.93 -0.08
C ALA A 736 -39.64 -25.26 -1.08
N ARG A 737 -40.02 -25.09 -2.35
CA ARG A 737 -39.24 -24.33 -3.33
C ARG A 737 -39.26 -22.83 -3.00
N VAL A 738 -40.44 -22.29 -2.69
CA VAL A 738 -40.60 -20.91 -2.23
C VAL A 738 -39.88 -20.72 -0.89
N GLY A 739 -40.06 -21.63 0.07
CA GLY A 739 -39.40 -21.62 1.38
C GLY A 739 -37.88 -21.64 1.34
N ARG A 740 -37.25 -22.35 0.39
CA ARG A 740 -35.79 -22.27 0.17
C ARG A 740 -35.34 -20.90 -0.31
N THR A 741 -36.14 -20.24 -1.14
CA THR A 741 -35.87 -18.89 -1.64
C THR A 741 -36.06 -17.86 -0.54
N TRP A 742 -37.13 -18.00 0.25
CA TRP A 742 -37.42 -17.19 1.43
C TRP A 742 -36.30 -17.28 2.48
N SER A 743 -35.89 -18.49 2.87
CA SER A 743 -34.83 -18.71 3.88
C SER A 743 -33.49 -18.07 3.46
N LYS A 744 -33.13 -18.17 2.18
CA LYS A 744 -31.94 -17.48 1.63
C LYS A 744 -32.08 -15.96 1.68
N ALA A 745 -33.24 -15.43 1.27
CA ALA A 745 -33.50 -14.00 1.27
C ALA A 745 -33.55 -13.42 2.70
N LEU A 746 -34.12 -14.16 3.65
CA LEU A 746 -34.16 -13.83 5.07
C LEU A 746 -32.74 -13.80 5.65
N ALA A 747 -31.94 -14.85 5.43
CA ALA A 747 -30.55 -14.87 5.87
C ALA A 747 -29.70 -13.74 5.25
N GLU A 748 -29.98 -13.35 4.00
CA GLU A 748 -29.33 -12.20 3.36
C GLU A 748 -29.77 -10.87 4.00
N ALA A 749 -31.07 -10.71 4.30
CA ALA A 749 -31.60 -9.54 5.00
C ALA A 749 -31.02 -9.40 6.42
N ASP A 750 -30.94 -10.50 7.17
CA ASP A 750 -30.37 -10.53 8.51
C ASP A 750 -28.87 -10.24 8.49
N ARG A 751 -28.13 -10.77 7.50
CA ARG A 751 -26.71 -10.42 7.30
C ARG A 751 -26.54 -8.94 6.98
N LEU A 752 -27.39 -8.37 6.14
CA LEU A 752 -27.36 -6.93 5.84
C LEU A 752 -27.68 -6.09 7.07
N GLN A 753 -28.64 -6.51 7.88
CA GLN A 753 -28.99 -5.87 9.17
C GLN A 753 -27.82 -5.91 10.16
N ALA A 754 -27.21 -7.09 10.37
CA ALA A 754 -26.03 -7.23 11.23
C ALA A 754 -24.85 -6.37 10.73
N ARG A 755 -24.68 -6.23 9.41
CA ARG A 755 -23.67 -5.33 8.83
C ARG A 755 -23.94 -3.86 9.13
N ILE A 756 -25.20 -3.42 9.08
CA ILE A 756 -25.61 -2.05 9.46
C ILE A 756 -25.22 -1.78 10.91
N GLU A 757 -25.62 -2.67 11.82
CA GLU A 757 -25.31 -2.56 13.26
C GLU A 757 -23.80 -2.57 13.52
N SER A 758 -23.05 -3.41 12.78
CA SER A 758 -21.60 -3.49 12.94
C SER A 758 -20.84 -2.23 12.50
N ARG A 759 -21.38 -1.46 11.54
CA ARG A 759 -20.72 -0.27 10.95
C ARG A 759 -21.04 1.02 11.68
N THR A 760 -22.20 1.09 12.32
CA THR A 760 -22.65 2.26 13.08
C THR A 760 -21.75 2.48 14.31
N GLY A 761 -21.31 3.72 14.53
CA GLY A 761 -20.51 4.13 15.70
C GLY A 761 -19.21 3.34 15.91
N THR A 762 -18.58 2.87 14.83
CA THR A 762 -17.32 2.09 14.92
C THR A 762 -16.17 2.93 15.45
N VAL A 763 -16.02 4.16 14.96
CA VAL A 763 -14.98 5.09 15.41
C VAL A 763 -15.11 5.36 16.91
N ALA A 764 -16.34 5.63 17.36
CA ALA A 764 -16.60 5.94 18.75
C ALA A 764 -16.38 4.75 19.70
N ARG A 765 -16.73 3.52 19.28
CA ARG A 765 -16.39 2.30 20.04
C ARG A 765 -14.89 2.07 20.17
N VAL A 766 -14.12 2.35 19.11
CA VAL A 766 -12.66 2.28 19.15
C VAL A 766 -12.10 3.33 20.10
N PHE A 767 -12.63 4.55 20.07
CA PHE A 767 -12.25 5.62 21.01
C PHE A 767 -12.51 5.23 22.47
N ASP A 768 -13.67 4.64 22.75
CA ASP A 768 -14.00 4.15 24.09
C ASP A 768 -13.02 3.05 24.55
N ALA A 769 -12.70 2.09 23.69
CA ALA A 769 -11.71 1.05 23.97
C ALA A 769 -10.30 1.62 24.21
N VAL A 770 -9.89 2.62 23.42
CA VAL A 770 -8.63 3.37 23.62
C VAL A 770 -8.62 4.06 24.99
N CYS A 771 -9.72 4.71 25.38
CA CYS A 771 -9.84 5.32 26.71
C CYS A 771 -9.72 4.29 27.83
N GLN A 772 -10.25 3.07 27.65
CA GLN A 772 -10.09 1.99 28.64
C GLN A 772 -8.63 1.56 28.78
N VAL A 773 -7.89 1.39 27.67
CA VAL A 773 -6.45 1.08 27.75
C VAL A 773 -5.70 2.18 28.51
N LEU A 774 -6.01 3.46 28.22
CA LEU A 774 -5.38 4.60 28.88
C LEU A 774 -5.73 4.71 30.38
N LEU A 775 -6.95 4.33 30.77
CA LEU A 775 -7.37 4.21 32.17
C LEU A 775 -6.55 3.14 32.89
N GLU A 776 -6.44 1.93 32.33
CA GLU A 776 -5.71 0.83 32.99
C GLU A 776 -4.21 1.04 33.09
N LEU A 777 -3.67 1.90 32.22
CA LEU A 777 -2.27 2.31 32.28
C LEU A 777 -2.03 3.57 33.13
N GLY A 778 -3.09 4.25 33.59
CA GLY A 778 -3.01 5.46 34.43
C GLY A 778 -2.71 6.76 33.67
N TYR A 779 -2.93 6.80 32.35
CA TYR A 779 -2.86 8.03 31.56
C TYR A 779 -4.14 8.88 31.67
N LEU A 780 -5.25 8.24 32.03
CA LEU A 780 -6.53 8.86 32.35
C LEU A 780 -6.96 8.46 33.76
N GLU A 781 -7.68 9.35 34.43
CA GLU A 781 -8.24 9.14 35.76
C GLU A 781 -9.73 9.51 35.77
N PRO A 782 -10.60 8.75 36.47
CA PRO A 782 -11.97 9.19 36.73
C PRO A 782 -11.98 10.50 37.54
N VAL A 783 -12.90 11.40 37.22
CA VAL A 783 -13.09 12.63 38.00
C VAL A 783 -14.00 12.37 39.20
N ASP A 784 -13.67 12.95 40.35
CA ASP A 784 -14.50 12.87 41.56
C ASP A 784 -15.92 13.40 41.33
N ARG A 785 -16.87 12.93 42.17
CA ARG A 785 -18.34 13.11 42.06
C ARG A 785 -18.88 14.55 41.93
N GLY A 786 -18.04 15.59 41.90
CA GLY A 786 -18.41 17.00 41.81
C GLY A 786 -18.49 17.60 40.39
N HIS A 787 -17.96 16.93 39.36
CA HIS A 787 -17.93 17.43 37.98
C HIS A 787 -18.41 16.36 36.98
N PRO A 788 -19.69 15.95 37.01
CA PRO A 788 -20.23 14.89 36.15
C PRO A 788 -20.09 15.18 34.65
N GLU A 789 -19.93 16.45 34.27
CA GLU A 789 -19.68 16.88 32.89
C GLU A 789 -18.31 16.45 32.35
N ARG A 790 -17.32 16.18 33.22
CA ARG A 790 -15.99 15.68 32.85
C ARG A 790 -15.81 14.30 33.47
N GLU A 791 -16.24 13.24 32.79
CA GLU A 791 -16.10 11.87 33.31
C GLU A 791 -14.64 11.43 33.53
N LEU A 792 -13.71 11.96 32.71
CA LEU A 792 -12.29 11.57 32.69
C LEU A 792 -11.39 12.80 32.70
N ARG A 793 -10.28 12.74 33.45
CA ARG A 793 -9.20 13.73 33.50
C ARG A 793 -7.90 13.12 33.01
N VAL A 794 -7.10 13.92 32.29
CA VAL A 794 -5.76 13.54 31.84
C VAL A 794 -4.77 13.67 33.00
N SER A 795 -4.08 12.58 33.35
CA SER A 795 -3.06 12.55 34.41
C SER A 795 -1.75 13.23 33.97
N ALA A 796 -0.76 13.35 34.86
CA ALA A 796 0.58 13.83 34.49
C ALA A 796 1.22 12.97 33.38
N ALA A 797 1.11 11.64 33.50
CA ALA A 797 1.55 10.72 32.44
C ALA A 797 0.78 10.95 31.13
N GLY A 798 -0.53 11.21 31.20
CA GLY A 798 -1.36 11.58 30.05
C GLY A 798 -0.88 12.85 29.34
N ARG A 799 -0.46 13.87 30.10
CA ARG A 799 0.09 15.13 29.54
C ARG A 799 1.46 14.92 28.90
N LEU A 800 2.28 14.02 29.42
CA LEU A 800 3.52 13.59 28.78
C LEU A 800 3.22 12.90 27.44
N LEU A 801 2.33 11.90 27.43
CA LEU A 801 1.92 11.20 26.20
C LEU A 801 1.40 12.17 25.13
N ALA A 802 0.65 13.20 25.53
CA ALA A 802 0.13 14.23 24.62
C ALA A 802 1.22 14.99 23.84
N ARG A 803 2.47 14.98 24.33
CA ARG A 803 3.64 15.63 23.72
C ARG A 803 4.54 14.69 22.91
N VAL A 804 4.23 13.39 22.90
CA VAL A 804 4.94 12.40 22.08
C VAL A 804 4.17 12.18 20.79
N TYR A 805 4.76 12.57 19.66
CA TYR A 805 4.14 12.54 18.33
C TYR A 805 4.66 11.41 17.42
N ALA A 806 5.48 10.50 17.97
CA ALA A 806 5.96 9.33 17.26
C ALA A 806 4.83 8.31 17.02
N GLU A 807 5.01 7.43 16.02
CA GLU A 807 4.04 6.38 15.71
C GLU A 807 3.78 5.44 16.90
N ARG A 808 4.83 5.16 17.68
CA ARG A 808 4.78 4.31 18.87
C ARG A 808 4.70 5.15 20.15
N ASP A 809 3.83 6.16 20.13
CA ASP A 809 3.62 7.15 21.20
C ASP A 809 3.46 6.51 22.59
N LEU A 810 2.56 5.52 22.72
CA LEU A 810 2.27 4.84 23.97
C LEU A 810 3.43 3.98 24.47
N LEU A 811 4.16 3.33 23.55
CA LEU A 811 5.36 2.57 23.89
C LEU A 811 6.45 3.49 24.45
N VAL A 812 6.72 4.60 23.77
CA VAL A 812 7.70 5.61 24.20
C VAL A 812 7.31 6.18 25.56
N ALA A 813 6.05 6.58 25.74
CA ALA A 813 5.56 7.13 27.01
C ALA A 813 5.68 6.11 28.16
N GLU A 814 5.38 4.83 27.89
CA GLU A 814 5.45 3.78 28.91
C GLU A 814 6.89 3.41 29.27
N CYS A 815 7.82 3.44 28.30
CA CYS A 815 9.25 3.28 28.55
C CYS A 815 9.80 4.42 29.43
N LEU A 816 9.41 5.68 29.17
CA LEU A 816 9.75 6.83 30.02
C LEU A 816 9.20 6.65 31.45
N ARG A 817 7.93 6.27 31.56
CA ARG A 817 7.25 6.11 32.85
C ARG A 817 7.81 4.97 33.70
N GLN A 818 8.29 3.90 33.06
CA GLN A 818 8.90 2.75 33.74
C GLN A 818 10.42 2.90 33.97
N GLY A 819 11.05 4.00 33.54
CA GLY A 819 12.49 4.20 33.68
C GLY A 819 13.32 3.23 32.85
N VAL A 820 12.82 2.80 31.69
CA VAL A 820 13.47 1.78 30.84
C VAL A 820 14.84 2.24 30.32
N TRP A 821 15.01 3.56 30.16
CA TRP A 821 16.23 4.19 29.65
C TRP A 821 17.11 4.81 30.74
N ASP A 822 16.78 4.58 32.01
CA ASP A 822 17.55 5.11 33.12
C ASP A 822 18.95 4.49 33.15
N GLY A 823 19.97 5.33 33.32
CA GLY A 823 21.37 4.90 33.42
C GLY A 823 22.07 4.59 32.09
N LEU A 824 21.44 4.87 30.95
CA LEU A 824 22.08 4.82 29.63
C LEU A 824 22.92 6.08 29.38
N ASP A 825 24.01 5.95 28.62
CA ASP A 825 24.71 7.10 28.05
C ASP A 825 24.00 7.65 26.78
N SER A 826 24.53 8.74 26.19
CA SER A 826 23.93 9.37 25.01
C SER A 826 23.84 8.43 23.79
N ALA A 827 24.87 7.61 23.55
CA ALA A 827 24.92 6.68 22.44
C ALA A 827 23.98 5.48 22.64
N GLU A 828 23.94 4.94 23.85
CA GLU A 828 23.03 3.87 24.25
C GLU A 828 21.57 4.35 24.23
N LEU A 829 21.28 5.59 24.65
CA LEU A 829 19.95 6.17 24.58
C LEU A 829 19.49 6.32 23.13
N ALA A 830 20.33 6.85 22.24
CA ALA A 830 20.02 6.94 20.80
C ALA A 830 19.71 5.55 20.22
N ALA A 831 20.51 4.55 20.60
CA ALA A 831 20.33 3.17 20.16
C ALA A 831 19.02 2.56 20.66
N ALA A 832 18.67 2.75 21.93
CA ALA A 832 17.41 2.28 22.50
C ALA A 832 16.20 2.94 21.82
N LEU A 833 16.19 4.26 21.71
CA LEU A 833 15.12 5.02 21.04
C LEU A 833 14.96 4.65 19.56
N SER A 834 16.04 4.23 18.88
CA SER A 834 15.96 3.74 17.50
C SER A 834 15.00 2.55 17.35
N ALA A 835 14.86 1.70 18.38
CA ALA A 835 13.95 0.57 18.38
C ALA A 835 12.47 0.97 18.43
N CYS A 836 12.18 2.18 18.92
CA CYS A 836 10.83 2.75 18.93
C CYS A 836 10.46 3.42 17.58
N VAL A 837 11.42 3.61 16.68
CA VAL A 837 11.21 4.30 15.40
C VAL A 837 11.38 3.35 14.21
N TYR A 838 12.32 2.42 14.29
CA TYR A 838 12.65 1.53 13.18
C TYR A 838 11.53 0.55 12.87
N GLU A 839 11.34 0.28 11.57
CA GLU A 839 10.45 -0.78 11.09
C GLU A 839 11.21 -1.67 10.09
N PRO A 840 11.46 -2.96 10.43
CA PRO A 840 12.17 -3.86 9.54
C PRO A 840 11.30 -4.22 8.33
N ARG A 841 11.96 -4.54 7.21
CA ARG A 841 11.25 -5.17 6.08
C ARG A 841 10.84 -6.59 6.50
N ALA A 842 9.64 -7.03 6.11
CA ALA A 842 9.01 -8.30 6.52
C ALA A 842 9.88 -9.58 6.36
N THR A 843 10.99 -9.52 5.60
CA THR A 843 11.95 -10.61 5.42
C THR A 843 13.02 -10.72 6.52
N ALA A 844 13.16 -9.74 7.40
CA ALA A 844 14.17 -9.69 8.47
C ALA A 844 13.64 -10.24 9.81
N GLN A 845 12.81 -11.28 9.78
CA GLN A 845 12.30 -11.91 11.01
C GLN A 845 13.36 -12.83 11.62
N GLY A 846 14.17 -12.27 12.52
CA GLY A 846 15.08 -12.99 13.39
C GLY A 846 15.22 -12.25 14.72
N MET A 847 14.90 -12.92 15.82
CA MET A 847 14.87 -12.36 17.18
C MET A 847 16.29 -12.19 17.79
N TRP A 848 17.24 -11.72 17.00
CA TRP A 848 18.62 -11.47 17.46
C TRP A 848 18.74 -10.02 17.94
N LEU A 849 19.14 -9.86 19.20
CA LEU A 849 19.58 -8.56 19.71
C LEU A 849 20.95 -8.27 19.08
N PRO A 850 21.14 -7.13 18.38
CA PRO A 850 22.42 -6.79 17.78
C PRO A 850 23.48 -6.35 18.80
N VAL A 851 23.19 -6.49 20.10
CA VAL A 851 24.03 -6.05 21.22
C VAL A 851 24.10 -7.18 22.27
N ALA A 852 25.24 -7.31 22.94
CA ALA A 852 25.44 -8.32 23.97
C ALA A 852 24.38 -8.18 25.09
N PRO A 853 23.64 -9.25 25.46
CA PRO A 853 22.55 -9.18 26.42
C PRO A 853 22.93 -8.65 27.82
N GLY A 854 24.21 -8.75 28.20
CA GLY A 854 24.72 -8.29 29.50
C GLY A 854 24.98 -6.77 29.60
N THR A 855 24.82 -6.02 28.52
CA THR A 855 25.01 -4.56 28.50
C THR A 855 23.78 -3.80 29.00
N ALA A 856 23.95 -2.54 29.40
CA ALA A 856 22.83 -1.68 29.80
C ALA A 856 21.83 -1.50 28.65
N LEU A 857 22.33 -1.20 27.44
CA LEU A 857 21.53 -1.19 26.21
C LEU A 857 20.78 -2.51 25.96
N GLY A 858 21.45 -3.67 26.09
CA GLY A 858 20.81 -4.98 25.93
C GLY A 858 19.74 -5.29 26.99
N ALA A 859 19.85 -4.71 28.19
CA ALA A 859 18.80 -4.78 29.22
C ALA A 859 17.60 -3.87 28.87
N ALA A 860 17.86 -2.65 28.39
CA ALA A 860 16.85 -1.69 27.95
C ALA A 860 16.01 -2.24 26.77
N LEU A 861 16.64 -2.72 25.70
CA LEU A 861 15.94 -3.30 24.53
C LEU A 861 15.03 -4.48 24.92
N ARG A 862 15.47 -5.31 25.89
CA ARG A 862 14.63 -6.41 26.42
C ARG A 862 13.47 -5.90 27.25
N ALA A 863 13.64 -4.78 27.96
CA ALA A 863 12.58 -4.12 28.70
C ALA A 863 11.55 -3.50 27.74
N GLU A 864 11.97 -2.82 26.67
CA GLU A 864 11.08 -2.30 25.62
C GLU A 864 10.24 -3.41 24.98
N ALA A 865 10.85 -4.57 24.69
CA ALA A 865 10.13 -5.73 24.18
C ALA A 865 9.12 -6.30 25.19
N ARG A 866 9.40 -6.23 26.50
CA ARG A 866 8.43 -6.59 27.55
C ARG A 866 7.27 -5.60 27.62
N VAL A 867 7.56 -4.30 27.57
CA VAL A 867 6.54 -3.24 27.51
C VAL A 867 5.64 -3.45 26.30
N SER A 868 6.22 -3.64 25.11
CA SER A 868 5.48 -3.90 23.87
C SER A 868 4.52 -5.10 23.98
N ARG A 869 4.98 -6.22 24.55
CA ARG A 869 4.11 -7.39 24.79
C ARG A 869 2.95 -7.07 25.73
N ARG A 870 3.21 -6.38 26.83
CA ARG A 870 2.16 -5.98 27.79
C ARG A 870 1.11 -5.08 27.15
N LEU A 871 1.54 -4.11 26.31
CA LEU A 871 0.62 -3.25 25.58
C LEU A 871 -0.25 -4.08 24.61
N ASN A 872 0.35 -4.98 23.84
CA ASN A 872 -0.38 -5.84 22.90
C ASN A 872 -1.37 -6.77 23.62
N ASP A 873 -1.03 -7.28 24.81
CA ASP A 873 -1.93 -8.09 25.63
C ASP A 873 -3.16 -7.28 26.09
N LEU A 874 -2.95 -6.03 26.53
CA LEU A 874 -4.04 -5.12 26.91
C LEU A 874 -4.92 -4.75 25.70
N GLU A 875 -4.31 -4.45 24.55
CA GLU A 875 -5.03 -4.16 23.31
C GLU A 875 -5.91 -5.34 22.87
N SER A 876 -5.39 -6.56 22.97
CA SER A 876 -6.12 -7.79 22.67
C SER A 876 -7.34 -7.97 23.59
N LEU A 877 -7.19 -7.71 24.90
CA LEU A 877 -8.29 -7.73 25.87
C LEU A 877 -9.41 -6.74 25.50
N MET A 878 -9.03 -5.56 25.00
CA MET A 878 -9.97 -4.51 24.55
C MET A 878 -10.43 -4.67 23.09
N ARG A 879 -10.02 -5.74 22.40
CA ARG A 879 -10.31 -6.03 20.98
C ARG A 879 -9.83 -4.95 20.01
N LEU A 880 -8.73 -4.29 20.35
CA LEU A 880 -8.03 -3.35 19.48
C LEU A 880 -7.01 -4.09 18.58
N PRO A 881 -6.69 -3.56 17.39
CA PRO A 881 -5.56 -4.05 16.61
C PRO A 881 -4.26 -3.88 17.39
N ALA A 882 -3.40 -4.91 17.40
CA ALA A 882 -2.13 -4.84 18.08
C ALA A 882 -1.22 -3.76 17.46
N SER A 883 -0.61 -2.96 18.32
CA SER A 883 0.40 -1.97 17.97
C SER A 883 1.70 -2.65 17.54
N SER A 884 2.47 -1.98 16.68
CA SER A 884 3.83 -2.42 16.36
C SER A 884 4.71 -2.32 17.61
N GLY A 885 5.38 -3.41 18.01
CA GLY A 885 6.28 -3.47 19.18
C GLY A 885 7.75 -3.20 18.86
N ALA A 886 8.55 -2.77 19.83
CA ALA A 886 9.95 -2.32 19.65
C ALA A 886 10.81 -3.23 18.75
N GLU A 887 11.57 -2.62 17.83
CA GLU A 887 12.37 -3.31 16.81
C GLU A 887 13.87 -3.03 16.96
N PRO A 888 14.63 -3.91 17.66
CA PRO A 888 15.99 -3.60 18.10
C PRO A 888 17.05 -3.66 17.00
N ALA A 889 16.71 -4.09 15.78
CA ALA A 889 17.68 -4.43 14.74
C ALA A 889 18.60 -3.27 14.32
N LEU A 890 18.14 -2.01 14.41
CA LEU A 890 18.94 -0.83 14.07
C LEU A 890 19.81 -0.32 15.24
N ALA A 891 19.56 -0.79 16.47
CA ALA A 891 20.16 -0.22 17.68
C ALA A 891 21.70 -0.30 17.69
N GLY A 892 22.28 -1.44 17.31
CA GLY A 892 23.74 -1.61 17.29
C GLY A 892 24.43 -0.65 16.32
N ALA A 893 23.87 -0.49 15.12
CA ALA A 893 24.35 0.43 14.10
C ALA A 893 24.26 1.89 14.55
N VAL A 894 23.18 2.28 15.24
CA VAL A 894 23.03 3.64 15.80
C VAL A 894 24.00 3.89 16.94
N ALA A 895 24.23 2.94 17.84
CA ALA A 895 25.22 3.06 18.91
C ALA A 895 26.63 3.29 18.34
N ALA A 896 27.03 2.47 17.37
CA ALA A 896 28.32 2.62 16.69
C ALA A 896 28.43 3.98 15.98
N TRP A 897 27.35 4.43 15.33
CA TRP A 897 27.31 5.74 14.70
C TRP A 897 27.44 6.90 15.70
N ALA A 898 26.74 6.86 16.83
CA ALA A 898 26.87 7.87 17.88
C ALA A 898 28.30 7.92 18.44
N GLN A 899 28.97 6.76 18.54
CA GLN A 899 30.36 6.64 19.02
C GLN A 899 31.43 7.00 17.97
N GLY A 900 31.05 7.45 16.78
CA GLY A 900 32.00 7.93 15.76
C GLY A 900 32.38 6.93 14.67
N ALA A 901 31.76 5.76 14.58
CA ALA A 901 32.05 4.78 13.52
C ALA A 901 31.85 5.33 12.10
N GLY A 902 32.66 4.89 11.14
CA GLY A 902 32.49 5.30 9.74
C GLY A 902 31.19 4.79 9.10
N LEU A 903 30.65 5.52 8.12
CA LEU A 903 29.40 5.17 7.44
C LEU A 903 29.42 3.76 6.82
N ALA A 904 30.55 3.35 6.23
CA ALA A 904 30.70 2.02 5.63
C ALA A 904 30.40 0.88 6.61
N HIS A 905 30.94 0.98 7.83
CA HIS A 905 30.77 -0.03 8.86
C HIS A 905 29.30 -0.14 9.29
N VAL A 906 28.65 1.00 9.51
CA VAL A 906 27.26 1.06 9.96
C VAL A 906 26.28 0.53 8.91
N LEU A 907 26.54 0.76 7.61
CA LEU A 907 25.71 0.23 6.54
C LEU A 907 25.89 -1.29 6.33
N GLU A 908 27.12 -1.80 6.53
CA GLU A 908 27.40 -3.23 6.47
C GLU A 908 26.67 -3.97 7.59
N ASP A 909 26.74 -3.46 8.82
CA ASP A 909 26.12 -4.08 10.00
C ASP A 909 24.58 -4.03 9.97
N SER A 910 24.00 -2.99 9.39
CA SER A 910 22.54 -2.79 9.37
C SER A 910 21.85 -3.38 8.13
N GLU A 911 22.59 -3.80 7.11
CA GLU A 911 22.08 -4.18 5.78
C GLU A 911 21.16 -3.11 5.14
N LEU A 912 21.34 -1.84 5.50
CA LEU A 912 20.55 -0.71 4.99
C LEU A 912 21.27 0.02 3.85
N THR A 913 20.48 0.69 3.01
CA THR A 913 21.02 1.69 2.09
C THR A 913 21.33 2.99 2.84
N ALA A 914 22.30 3.78 2.34
CA ALA A 914 22.65 5.06 2.97
C ALA A 914 21.44 5.99 3.15
N GLY A 915 20.55 6.09 2.15
CA GLY A 915 19.34 6.89 2.25
C GLY A 915 18.32 6.33 3.25
N ASP A 916 18.18 5.01 3.37
CA ASP A 916 17.33 4.40 4.40
C ASP A 916 17.87 4.66 5.81
N PHE A 917 19.19 4.51 6.00
CA PHE A 917 19.83 4.81 7.26
C PHE A 917 19.62 6.28 7.66
N VAL A 918 19.95 7.23 6.77
CA VAL A 918 19.71 8.66 7.02
C VAL A 918 18.25 8.95 7.34
N ARG A 919 17.30 8.33 6.62
CA ARG A 919 15.86 8.49 6.90
C ARG A 919 15.49 8.06 8.32
N TRP A 920 15.94 6.87 8.73
CA TRP A 920 15.64 6.36 10.07
C TRP A 920 16.33 7.18 11.17
N VAL A 921 17.58 7.60 10.95
CA VAL A 921 18.30 8.47 11.90
C VAL A 921 17.65 9.85 11.99
N LYS A 922 17.08 10.40 10.91
CA LYS A 922 16.29 11.64 10.96
C LYS A 922 15.00 11.48 11.76
N GLN A 923 14.28 10.37 11.60
CA GLN A 923 13.11 10.09 12.43
C GLN A 923 13.48 9.87 13.91
N LEU A 924 14.66 9.30 14.18
CA LEU A 924 15.24 9.20 15.51
C LEU A 924 15.59 10.59 16.08
N LEU A 925 16.20 11.47 15.29
CA LEU A 925 16.46 12.86 15.67
C LEU A 925 15.16 13.60 16.00
N ASP A 926 14.10 13.39 15.23
CA ASP A 926 12.78 13.96 15.51
C ASP A 926 12.22 13.46 16.87
N LEU A 927 12.42 12.18 17.20
CA LEU A 927 12.01 11.61 18.50
C LEU A 927 12.90 12.11 19.66
N LEU A 928 14.22 12.14 19.49
CA LEU A 928 15.16 12.69 20.47
C LEU A 928 14.86 14.16 20.76
N GLY A 929 14.58 14.95 19.73
CA GLY A 929 14.15 16.34 19.86
C GLY A 929 12.85 16.48 20.64
N GLN A 930 11.87 15.58 20.42
CA GLN A 930 10.65 15.54 21.22
C GLN A 930 10.94 15.25 22.68
N VAL A 931 11.72 14.20 22.99
CA VAL A 931 12.11 13.83 24.37
C VAL A 931 12.88 14.96 25.05
N ALA A 932 13.80 15.61 24.34
CA ALA A 932 14.56 16.78 24.82
C ALA A 932 13.66 17.99 25.14
N SER A 933 12.52 18.11 24.44
CA SER A 933 11.56 19.22 24.62
C SER A 933 10.42 18.92 25.59
N LEU A 934 10.37 17.73 26.20
CA LEU A 934 9.30 17.37 27.11
C LEU A 934 9.32 18.29 28.35
N PRO A 935 8.20 18.96 28.66
CA PRO A 935 8.14 19.83 29.82
C PRO A 935 8.15 19.00 31.12
N PRO A 936 8.79 19.47 32.20
CA PRO A 936 8.61 18.88 33.52
C PRO A 936 7.16 19.09 33.99
N ASP A 937 6.62 18.13 34.72
CA ASP A 937 5.25 18.16 35.26
C ASP A 937 5.26 18.23 36.79
N ALA A 938 4.77 19.35 37.34
CA ALA A 938 4.79 19.59 38.78
C ALA A 938 3.94 18.61 39.59
N GLU A 939 3.00 17.89 38.97
CA GLU A 939 2.15 16.89 39.65
C GLU A 939 2.87 15.55 39.90
N ASP A 940 3.98 15.26 39.19
CA ASP A 940 4.77 14.04 39.36
C ASP A 940 6.27 14.37 39.40
N PRO A 941 6.85 14.59 40.60
CA PRO A 941 8.26 14.94 40.75
C PRO A 941 9.22 13.85 40.29
N GLU A 942 8.85 12.57 40.43
CA GLU A 942 9.70 11.44 40.06
C GLU A 942 9.79 11.32 38.54
N LEU A 943 8.65 11.35 37.85
CA LEU A 943 8.59 11.39 36.39
C LEU A 943 9.32 12.63 35.85
N SER A 944 9.12 13.79 36.48
CA SER A 944 9.81 15.03 36.09
C SER A 944 11.33 14.94 36.21
N ALA A 945 11.85 14.32 37.27
CA ALA A 945 13.28 14.14 37.44
C ALA A 945 13.86 13.23 36.35
N ARG A 946 13.16 12.14 35.99
CA ARG A 946 13.56 11.25 34.90
C ARG A 946 13.54 11.95 33.54
N VAL A 947 12.46 12.67 33.23
CA VAL A 947 12.32 13.45 31.99
C VAL A 947 13.43 14.49 31.88
N ALA A 948 13.73 15.23 32.94
CA ALA A 948 14.80 16.22 32.95
C ALA A 948 16.18 15.60 32.69
N GLY A 949 16.48 14.44 33.29
CA GLY A 949 17.73 13.71 33.04
C GLY A 949 17.85 13.24 31.60
N LEU A 950 16.78 12.63 31.07
CA LEU A 950 16.75 12.16 29.68
C LEU A 950 16.74 13.30 28.67
N ALA A 951 16.20 14.48 29.00
CA ALA A 951 16.16 15.60 28.09
C ALA A 951 17.56 16.10 27.71
N VAL A 952 18.46 16.19 28.70
CA VAL A 952 19.87 16.56 28.48
C VAL A 952 20.58 15.50 27.65
N LEU A 953 20.46 14.22 28.03
CA LEU A 953 21.05 13.10 27.29
C LEU A 953 20.50 13.02 25.85
N SER A 954 19.22 13.32 25.63
CA SER A 954 18.62 13.32 24.30
C SER A 954 19.16 14.45 23.41
N ALA A 955 19.45 15.61 24.00
CA ALA A 955 20.10 16.71 23.29
C ALA A 955 21.55 16.37 22.92
N GLU A 956 22.30 15.76 23.83
CA GLU A 956 23.67 15.25 23.56
C GLU A 956 23.65 14.17 22.48
N ALA A 957 22.79 13.16 22.62
CA ALA A 957 22.58 12.09 21.65
C ALA A 957 22.23 12.64 20.25
N SER A 958 21.43 13.71 20.19
CA SER A 958 21.10 14.37 18.91
C SER A 958 22.33 14.96 18.24
N LEU A 959 23.24 15.56 19.00
CA LEU A 959 24.51 16.08 18.48
C LEU A 959 25.42 14.94 18.00
N ASP A 960 25.52 13.85 18.77
CA ASP A 960 26.37 12.70 18.47
C ASP A 960 25.99 12.02 17.15
N ILE A 961 24.69 11.87 16.88
CA ILE A 961 24.20 11.23 15.64
C ILE A 961 24.07 12.21 14.47
N SER A 962 23.96 13.51 14.71
CA SER A 962 23.86 14.55 13.68
C SER A 962 25.22 14.93 13.09
N ARG A 963 25.89 13.96 12.45
CA ARG A 963 27.19 14.13 11.78
C ARG A 963 27.21 13.55 10.36
N GLY A 964 28.28 13.80 9.61
CA GLY A 964 28.47 13.26 8.25
C GLY A 964 27.26 13.47 7.33
N VAL A 965 26.90 12.45 6.55
CA VAL A 965 25.70 12.45 5.68
C VAL A 965 24.37 12.67 6.41
N VAL A 966 24.30 12.48 7.74
CA VAL A 966 23.07 12.72 8.52
C VAL A 966 22.92 14.19 8.85
N ALA A 967 24.01 14.90 9.17
CA ALA A 967 23.98 16.34 9.42
C ALA A 967 23.47 17.10 8.19
N TRP A 968 23.80 16.59 7.00
CA TRP A 968 23.45 17.22 5.75
C TRP A 968 22.04 16.86 5.29
N SER A 969 21.12 17.79 5.47
CA SER A 969 19.72 17.68 5.05
C SER A 969 19.25 19.09 4.71
N SER A 970 19.20 19.33 3.41
CA SER A 970 18.78 20.55 2.71
C SER A 970 17.55 21.22 3.33
N VAL A 971 17.82 22.30 4.06
CA VAL A 971 17.26 23.60 3.73
C VAL A 971 18.38 24.63 3.67
#